data_AF-A0A221SSM2-F1
#
_entry.id   AF-A0A221SSM2-F1
#
_cell.length_a   1.000
_cell.length_b   1.000
_cell.length_c   1.000
_cell.angle_alpha   90.00
_cell.angle_beta   90.00
_cell.angle_gamma   90.00
#
_symmetry.space_group_name_H-M   'P 1'
#
loop_
_entity.id
_entity.type
_entity.pdbx_description
1 polymer ?
#
loop_
_entity_poly.entity_id
_entity_poly.type
_entity_poly.pdbx_seq_one_letter_code
_entity_poly.pdbx_strand_id
1 'polypeptide(L)'
;MEYQRKRPLTPSAGPHQPTVRAEVPAVSHHVPVQRAMQRFTCTPTAAQRQAVIPVLRAASLHRQEEEHLSAQRLPLQRQVTDLSATLPADAIQTALQRQASERTPGVIPSHPQAAGEWVTVMRHRAEQVDGTRMDARSMQAFATLQRQVAAALVHSVKHDPSPALQRHSAFAEHAVSLQRHALTRTIPRAALSQLPPGERLSLQRAVDEATQADALQRQQDAQALQLHSLQRHLAELDEQATKPVMERIQARRGSGNPLPAAVQRHLEQGLNHDLSAVRIHDDAEADKLAKGVSAVAFTTGTDIYFRSGKFNPNTQSGLELLAHEVTHTVQQSQGKVGKGIDPDAGLEAEARAMGKRLASGSPALKWQSSGGRLRQSVPSATYSVQRTPEGTTDLRKKLVQVAATAQAEARKANAGRGAVAEIGQTPKLNAYEFQPLLPLNKGDPKDLAFDHGFLAGAGGKLDKSKMVKPTLQDYAAWTKWMHIAGALLGLRPDLKDAIFAYMHFLRAGGQARNVNYERFLKYDPAGKRVHDALTEDVKFGIRNSLAGGNYKQGLKYSMSGSTATIYVGRGARYPEPATENWQKAIGKHQAWADVSYNFIYKKSGPTLINTSIHIKMKDMYNFNPGDADIATSTPDDVNGRFELTGLGKEYINYGSVKKNVAFTIDFASLSITQKSAAGSAKLLLPNPR
;
A
#
# COMPACT_ATOMS: atom_id res chain seq x y z
N MET A 1 -74.61 22.46 -17.20
CA MET A 1 -75.59 21.43 -16.81
C MET A 1 -75.03 20.75 -15.57
N GLU A 2 -75.42 21.21 -14.38
CA GLU A 2 -76.56 20.65 -13.60
C GLU A 2 -76.19 19.28 -12.98
N TYR A 3 -76.25 19.02 -11.67
CA TYR A 3 -77.28 19.42 -10.70
C TYR A 3 -76.74 19.60 -9.28
N GLN A 4 -77.31 20.59 -8.59
CA GLN A 4 -77.17 20.86 -7.17
C GLN A 4 -78.09 19.95 -6.32
N ARG A 5 -77.62 19.69 -5.08
CA ARG A 5 -78.33 19.67 -3.77
C ARG A 5 -79.84 19.36 -3.73
N LYS A 6 -80.22 18.45 -2.82
CA LYS A 6 -81.36 18.65 -1.89
C LYS A 6 -81.07 18.05 -0.49
N ARG A 7 -81.24 18.91 0.54
CA ARG A 7 -81.45 18.64 1.98
C ARG A 7 -82.94 18.21 2.21
N PRO A 8 -83.49 18.11 3.45
CA PRO A 8 -83.08 17.58 4.77
C PRO A 8 -84.20 16.67 5.39
N LEU A 9 -84.08 16.20 6.65
CA LEU A 9 -85.11 16.24 7.74
C LEU A 9 -84.76 15.28 8.93
N THR A 10 -84.33 15.90 10.05
CA THR A 10 -84.69 15.74 11.50
C THR A 10 -85.54 14.56 12.02
N PRO A 11 -85.68 14.34 13.36
CA PRO A 11 -84.72 14.20 14.48
C PRO A 11 -85.14 13.07 15.49
N SER A 12 -84.42 12.87 16.61
CA SER A 12 -84.88 12.39 17.95
C SER A 12 -83.82 11.51 18.64
N ALA A 13 -82.99 12.08 19.55
CA ALA A 13 -82.99 11.88 21.02
C ALA A 13 -82.53 10.47 21.46
N GLY A 14 -81.27 10.21 21.86
CA GLY A 14 -80.53 10.61 23.08
C GLY A 14 -80.17 9.32 23.88
N PRO A 15 -79.39 9.31 24.98
CA PRO A 15 -78.13 9.98 25.32
C PRO A 15 -77.01 8.97 25.78
N HIS A 16 -75.74 9.41 25.82
CA HIS A 16 -74.77 9.25 26.94
C HIS A 16 -73.29 9.40 26.52
N GLN A 17 -72.77 10.59 26.84
CA GLN A 17 -71.44 10.94 27.39
C GLN A 17 -70.15 10.92 26.51
N PRO A 18 -69.20 11.83 26.82
CA PRO A 18 -68.71 12.79 25.84
C PRO A 18 -67.29 12.50 25.37
N THR A 19 -67.08 12.58 24.06
CA THR A 19 -65.77 12.85 23.47
C THR A 19 -65.61 14.36 23.32
N VAL A 20 -64.84 14.98 24.20
CA VAL A 20 -64.40 16.37 23.99
C VAL A 20 -63.20 16.33 23.04
N ARG A 21 -63.47 16.68 21.78
CA ARG A 21 -62.48 17.21 20.85
C ARG A 21 -62.38 18.71 21.13
N ALA A 22 -61.29 19.15 21.75
CA ALA A 22 -60.93 20.56 21.77
C ALA A 22 -60.03 20.83 20.58
N GLU A 23 -60.44 21.80 19.77
CA GLU A 23 -59.68 22.35 18.68
C GLU A 23 -58.37 23.00 19.17
N VAL A 24 -57.41 22.96 18.26
CA VAL A 24 -56.07 23.50 18.31
C VAL A 24 -56.07 25.01 18.56
N PRO A 25 -55.19 25.52 19.44
CA PRO A 25 -54.43 26.74 19.15
C PRO A 25 -53.06 26.33 18.61
N ALA A 26 -52.73 26.86 17.43
CA ALA A 26 -51.45 26.67 16.80
C ALA A 26 -50.36 27.33 17.66
N VAL A 27 -49.42 26.53 18.17
CA VAL A 27 -48.16 27.04 18.72
C VAL A 27 -47.01 26.35 17.99
N SER A 28 -46.55 27.03 16.95
CA SER A 28 -45.35 26.72 16.18
C SER A 28 -44.09 27.03 16.99
N HIS A 29 -43.59 26.16 17.86
CA HIS A 29 -42.27 26.35 18.48
C HIS A 29 -41.51 25.05 18.78
N HIS A 30 -41.26 24.17 17.80
CA HIS A 30 -40.23 23.11 17.96
C HIS A 30 -39.28 22.90 16.77
N VAL A 31 -39.55 23.51 15.62
CA VAL A 31 -38.67 23.43 14.45
C VAL A 31 -37.28 24.10 14.64
N PRO A 32 -37.13 25.22 15.39
CA PRO A 32 -35.82 25.87 15.51
C PRO A 32 -34.78 25.04 16.28
N VAL A 33 -35.20 24.36 17.36
CA VAL A 33 -34.28 23.61 18.24
C VAL A 33 -33.81 22.33 17.56
N GLN A 34 -34.68 21.64 16.81
CA GLN A 34 -34.33 20.44 16.08
C GLN A 34 -33.44 20.74 14.86
N ARG A 35 -33.69 21.83 14.13
CA ARG A 35 -32.78 22.31 13.07
C ARG A 35 -31.46 22.86 13.63
N ALA A 36 -31.47 23.50 14.80
CA ALA A 36 -30.26 23.98 15.46
C ALA A 36 -29.41 22.81 15.99
N MET A 37 -30.02 21.80 16.61
CA MET A 37 -29.34 20.55 17.02
C MET A 37 -28.84 19.77 15.81
N GLN A 38 -29.63 19.61 14.74
CA GLN A 38 -29.15 18.98 13.50
C GLN A 38 -28.03 19.79 12.85
N ARG A 39 -28.06 21.13 12.87
CA ARG A 39 -26.90 21.93 12.45
C ARG A 39 -25.69 21.76 13.37
N PHE A 40 -25.88 21.58 14.68
CA PHE A 40 -24.79 21.35 15.62
C PHE A 40 -24.20 19.94 15.55
N THR A 41 -25.00 18.94 15.15
CA THR A 41 -24.58 17.53 15.05
C THR A 41 -24.22 17.07 13.63
N CYS A 42 -24.68 17.77 12.59
CA CYS A 42 -24.37 17.45 11.19
C CYS A 42 -23.35 18.41 10.55
N THR A 43 -23.15 19.61 11.09
CA THR A 43 -22.12 20.53 10.60
C THR A 43 -20.97 20.52 11.61
N PRO A 44 -19.78 20.00 11.26
CA PRO A 44 -18.65 20.06 12.17
C PRO A 44 -18.40 21.53 12.56
N THR A 45 -18.23 21.80 13.85
CA THR A 45 -17.92 23.15 14.35
C THR A 45 -16.65 23.67 13.67
N ALA A 46 -16.41 24.99 13.66
CA ALA A 46 -15.18 25.54 13.05
C ALA A 46 -13.92 24.87 13.64
N ALA A 47 -13.91 24.61 14.95
CA ALA A 47 -12.86 23.87 15.64
C ALA A 47 -12.76 22.38 15.22
N GLN A 48 -13.89 21.68 15.02
CA GLN A 48 -13.89 20.31 14.50
C GLN A 48 -13.42 20.24 13.05
N ARG A 49 -13.80 21.22 12.20
CA ARG A 49 -13.26 21.35 10.84
C ARG A 49 -11.76 21.65 10.88
N GLN A 50 -11.31 22.56 11.73
CA GLN A 50 -9.88 22.87 11.92
C GLN A 50 -9.08 21.66 12.44
N ALA A 51 -9.67 20.81 13.27
CA ALA A 51 -9.03 19.60 13.77
C ALA A 51 -9.02 18.44 12.75
N VAL A 52 -10.03 18.36 11.86
CA VAL A 52 -10.22 17.25 10.91
C VAL A 52 -9.63 17.55 9.53
N ILE A 53 -9.64 18.80 9.06
CA ILE A 53 -9.02 19.24 7.79
C ILE A 53 -7.56 18.78 7.64
N PRO A 54 -6.69 18.84 8.66
CA PRO A 54 -5.29 18.43 8.53
C PRO A 54 -5.15 16.92 8.42
N VAL A 55 -6.00 16.16 9.12
CA VAL A 55 -6.05 14.70 9.04
C VAL A 55 -6.58 14.26 7.68
N LEU A 56 -7.63 14.91 7.18
CA LEU A 56 -8.16 14.66 5.83
C LEU A 56 -7.16 15.08 4.75
N ARG A 57 -6.44 16.19 4.94
CA ARG A 57 -5.37 16.64 4.05
C ARG A 57 -4.21 15.63 4.07
N ALA A 58 -3.71 15.24 5.23
CA ALA A 58 -2.67 14.22 5.36
C ALA A 58 -3.10 12.87 4.76
N ALA A 59 -4.34 12.44 4.97
CA ALA A 59 -4.89 11.22 4.37
C ALA A 59 -5.09 11.36 2.84
N SER A 60 -5.39 12.56 2.34
CA SER A 60 -5.45 12.82 0.89
C SER A 60 -4.05 12.87 0.28
N LEU A 61 -3.06 13.40 0.99
CA LEU A 61 -1.66 13.43 0.57
C LEU A 61 -1.05 12.04 0.54
N HIS A 62 -1.33 11.24 1.57
CA HIS A 62 -0.92 9.84 1.60
C HIS A 62 -1.55 9.05 0.45
N ARG A 63 -2.84 9.25 0.17
CA ARG A 63 -3.50 8.67 -1.01
C ARG A 63 -2.86 9.13 -2.33
N GLN A 64 -2.57 10.42 -2.48
CA GLN A 64 -1.91 10.95 -3.68
C GLN A 64 -0.49 10.40 -3.86
N GLU A 65 0.24 10.19 -2.77
CA GLU A 65 1.56 9.57 -2.80
C GLU A 65 1.48 8.07 -3.15
N GLU A 66 0.52 7.34 -2.57
CA GLU A 66 0.22 5.95 -2.96
C GLU A 66 -0.21 5.86 -4.42
N GLU A 67 -1.06 6.78 -4.91
CA GLU A 67 -1.48 6.89 -6.31
C GLU A 67 -0.30 7.20 -7.23
N HIS A 68 0.61 8.11 -6.82
CA HIS A 68 1.79 8.46 -7.59
C HIS A 68 2.81 7.31 -7.66
N LEU A 69 3.10 6.67 -6.53
CA LEU A 69 3.99 5.50 -6.47
C LEU A 69 3.40 4.30 -7.22
N SER A 70 2.09 4.07 -7.10
CA SER A 70 1.41 3.02 -7.87
C SER A 70 1.37 3.32 -9.37
N ALA A 71 1.19 4.58 -9.78
CA ALA A 71 1.26 5.00 -11.18
C ALA A 71 2.65 4.81 -11.79
N GLN A 72 3.73 4.97 -11.00
CA GLN A 72 5.09 4.66 -11.44
C GLN A 72 5.38 3.15 -11.44
N ARG A 73 4.87 2.41 -10.45
CA ARG A 73 5.15 0.98 -10.29
C ARG A 73 4.42 0.10 -11.32
N LEU A 74 3.16 0.40 -11.63
CA LEU A 74 2.36 -0.40 -12.57
C LEU A 74 3.00 -0.62 -13.95
N PRO A 75 3.50 0.41 -14.66
CA PRO A 75 4.11 0.23 -15.97
C PRO A 75 5.42 -0.56 -15.89
N LEU A 76 6.24 -0.33 -14.86
CA LEU A 76 7.47 -1.09 -14.63
C LEU A 76 7.18 -2.56 -14.34
N GLN A 77 6.16 -2.84 -13.52
CA GLN A 77 5.76 -4.20 -13.18
C GLN A 77 5.27 -4.97 -14.42
N ARG A 78 4.57 -4.30 -15.34
CA ARG A 78 4.19 -4.87 -16.64
C ARG A 78 5.44 -5.20 -17.48
N GLN A 79 6.36 -4.25 -17.63
CA GLN A 79 7.59 -4.48 -18.38
C GLN A 79 8.43 -5.64 -17.82
N VAL A 80 8.55 -5.76 -16.49
CA VAL A 80 9.23 -6.88 -15.83
C VAL A 80 8.51 -8.20 -16.12
N THR A 81 7.18 -8.20 -16.11
CA THR A 81 6.37 -9.41 -16.39
C THR A 81 6.50 -9.84 -17.86
N ASP A 82 6.47 -8.90 -18.80
CA ASP A 82 6.57 -9.17 -20.23
C ASP A 82 7.96 -9.71 -20.61
N LEU A 83 9.02 -9.09 -20.07
CA LEU A 83 10.40 -9.55 -20.30
C LEU A 83 10.69 -10.87 -19.57
N SER A 84 10.17 -11.09 -18.35
CA SER A 84 10.39 -12.35 -17.63
C SER A 84 9.64 -13.54 -18.24
N ALA A 85 8.55 -13.30 -18.96
CA ALA A 85 7.81 -14.35 -19.66
C ALA A 85 8.53 -14.87 -20.91
N THR A 86 9.46 -14.09 -21.48
CA THR A 86 10.16 -14.42 -22.73
C THR A 86 11.58 -14.94 -22.52
N LEU A 87 12.17 -14.68 -21.36
CA LEU A 87 13.53 -15.07 -21.01
C LEU A 87 13.55 -16.32 -20.11
N PRO A 88 14.58 -17.18 -20.23
CA PRO A 88 14.76 -18.30 -19.30
C PRO A 88 15.10 -17.79 -17.88
N ALA A 89 14.81 -18.61 -16.86
CA ALA A 89 14.91 -18.21 -15.46
C ALA A 89 16.34 -17.81 -15.02
N ASP A 90 17.36 -18.39 -15.66
CA ASP A 90 18.77 -18.14 -15.42
C ASP A 90 19.35 -17.01 -16.31
N ALA A 91 18.56 -16.42 -17.21
CA ALA A 91 19.04 -15.46 -18.22
C ALA A 91 19.83 -14.28 -17.61
N ILE A 92 19.35 -13.72 -16.50
CA ILE A 92 20.03 -12.61 -15.80
C ILE A 92 21.41 -13.05 -15.33
N GLN A 93 21.49 -14.21 -14.67
CA GLN A 93 22.73 -14.70 -14.09
C GLN A 93 23.75 -15.05 -15.18
N THR A 94 23.28 -15.70 -16.24
CA THR A 94 24.11 -16.06 -17.41
C THR A 94 24.61 -14.82 -18.15
N ALA A 95 23.75 -13.81 -18.36
CA ALA A 95 24.14 -12.54 -18.99
C ALA A 95 25.15 -11.76 -18.13
N LEU A 96 24.95 -11.68 -16.81
CA LEU A 96 25.90 -11.05 -15.89
C LEU A 96 27.25 -11.77 -15.88
N GLN A 97 27.26 -13.10 -15.90
CA GLN A 97 28.48 -13.89 -15.93
C GLN A 97 29.26 -13.71 -17.23
N ARG A 98 28.58 -13.64 -18.39
CA ARG A 98 29.21 -13.32 -19.67
C ARG A 98 29.75 -11.89 -19.68
N GLN A 99 28.97 -10.92 -19.20
CA GLN A 99 29.41 -9.53 -19.09
C GLN A 99 30.64 -9.38 -18.18
N ALA A 100 30.69 -10.12 -17.07
CA ALA A 100 31.85 -10.18 -16.19
C ALA A 100 33.06 -10.83 -16.88
N SER A 101 32.84 -11.91 -17.63
CA SER A 101 33.89 -12.61 -18.38
C SER A 101 34.49 -11.75 -19.50
N GLU A 102 33.67 -10.94 -20.17
CA GLU A 102 34.14 -9.98 -21.19
C GLU A 102 34.93 -8.81 -20.59
N ARG A 103 34.59 -8.39 -19.37
CA ARG A 103 35.29 -7.30 -18.66
C ARG A 103 36.58 -7.74 -17.98
N THR A 104 36.75 -9.03 -17.73
CA THR A 104 37.96 -9.56 -17.08
C THR A 104 39.02 -9.74 -18.17
N PRO A 105 40.16 -9.00 -18.11
CA PRO A 105 41.24 -9.23 -19.06
C PRO A 105 41.78 -10.64 -18.84
N GLY A 106 41.55 -11.53 -19.80
CA GLY A 106 42.20 -12.84 -19.80
C GLY A 106 43.73 -12.68 -19.83
N VAL A 107 44.45 -13.71 -19.39
CA VAL A 107 45.92 -13.74 -19.50
C VAL A 107 46.29 -13.56 -20.97
N ILE A 108 46.97 -12.47 -21.31
CA ILE A 108 47.42 -12.21 -22.68
C ILE A 108 48.66 -13.06 -22.92
N PRO A 109 48.63 -14.02 -23.86
CA PRO A 109 49.79 -14.85 -24.12
C PRO A 109 50.92 -14.01 -24.73
N SER A 110 52.11 -14.09 -24.16
CA SER A 110 53.32 -13.42 -24.67
C SER A 110 53.85 -14.08 -25.95
N HIS A 111 53.59 -15.38 -26.14
CA HIS A 111 53.99 -16.17 -27.29
C HIS A 111 52.82 -17.03 -27.80
N PRO A 112 51.91 -16.44 -28.60
CA PRO A 112 50.76 -17.18 -29.14
C PRO A 112 51.21 -18.26 -30.15
N GLN A 113 50.79 -19.50 -29.90
CA GLN A 113 50.99 -20.67 -30.76
C GLN A 113 49.70 -21.06 -31.47
N ALA A 114 48.56 -20.98 -30.76
CA ALA A 114 47.25 -21.37 -31.30
C ALA A 114 46.49 -20.19 -31.92
N ALA A 115 45.60 -20.45 -32.87
CA ALA A 115 44.78 -19.42 -33.50
C ALA A 115 43.97 -18.58 -32.49
N GLY A 116 43.39 -19.22 -31.46
CA GLY A 116 42.66 -18.52 -30.40
C GLY A 116 43.53 -17.59 -29.54
N GLU A 117 44.81 -17.92 -29.35
CA GLU A 117 45.77 -17.06 -28.65
C GLU A 117 46.10 -15.83 -29.48
N TRP A 118 46.33 -16.00 -30.78
CA TRP A 118 46.52 -14.89 -31.73
C TRP A 118 45.29 -13.96 -31.78
N VAL A 119 44.07 -14.52 -31.80
CA VAL A 119 42.82 -13.75 -31.73
C VAL A 119 42.73 -12.94 -30.43
N THR A 120 43.13 -13.53 -29.30
CA THR A 120 43.14 -12.87 -28.00
C THR A 120 44.11 -11.68 -27.98
N VAL A 121 45.35 -11.88 -28.47
CA VAL A 121 46.36 -10.81 -28.60
C VAL A 121 45.86 -9.69 -29.52
N MET A 122 45.27 -10.05 -30.67
CA MET A 122 44.74 -9.09 -31.63
C MET A 122 43.64 -8.22 -31.04
N ARG A 123 42.67 -8.83 -30.32
CA ARG A 123 41.57 -8.11 -29.69
C ARG A 123 42.08 -7.12 -28.64
N HIS A 124 42.96 -7.58 -27.75
CA HIS A 124 43.54 -6.70 -26.73
C HIS A 124 44.35 -5.55 -27.37
N ARG A 125 45.12 -5.84 -28.42
CA ARG A 125 45.85 -4.79 -29.14
C ARG A 125 44.91 -3.81 -29.84
N ALA A 126 43.79 -4.27 -30.39
CA ALA A 126 42.78 -3.43 -31.03
C ALA A 126 42.12 -2.48 -30.01
N GLU A 127 41.78 -2.97 -28.82
CA GLU A 127 41.23 -2.16 -27.72
C GLU A 127 42.23 -1.09 -27.25
N GLN A 128 43.52 -1.41 -27.15
CA GLN A 128 44.55 -0.44 -26.75
C GLN A 128 44.73 0.72 -27.73
N VAL A 129 44.53 0.46 -29.02
CA VAL A 129 44.74 1.48 -30.06
C VAL A 129 43.45 2.17 -30.48
N ASP A 130 42.29 1.70 -30.03
CA ASP A 130 41.00 2.28 -30.38
C ASP A 130 40.92 3.74 -29.89
N GLY A 131 40.48 4.64 -30.77
CA GLY A 131 40.45 6.08 -30.51
C GLY A 131 41.82 6.79 -30.42
N THR A 132 42.95 6.08 -30.54
CA THR A 132 44.29 6.68 -30.49
C THR A 132 44.86 6.96 -31.89
N ARG A 133 45.58 8.07 -32.08
CA ARG A 133 46.34 8.31 -33.31
C ARG A 133 47.63 7.49 -33.28
N MET A 134 47.72 6.50 -34.16
CA MET A 134 48.89 5.64 -34.30
C MET A 134 49.96 6.30 -35.19
N ASP A 135 51.23 6.16 -34.84
CA ASP A 135 52.35 6.55 -35.71
C ASP A 135 52.59 5.50 -36.81
N ALA A 136 53.42 5.84 -37.81
CA ALA A 136 53.67 4.96 -38.97
C ALA A 136 54.22 3.58 -38.56
N ARG A 137 55.12 3.54 -37.57
CA ARG A 137 55.68 2.29 -37.04
C ARG A 137 54.62 1.43 -36.36
N SER A 138 53.78 2.02 -35.51
CA SER A 138 52.70 1.29 -34.84
C SER A 138 51.65 0.78 -35.83
N MET A 139 51.32 1.56 -36.86
CA MET A 139 50.41 1.13 -37.92
C MET A 139 50.97 -0.10 -38.66
N GLN A 140 52.26 -0.09 -39.00
CA GLN A 140 52.90 -1.22 -39.68
C GLN A 140 52.99 -2.47 -38.79
N ALA A 141 53.27 -2.30 -37.49
CA ALA A 141 53.26 -3.38 -36.52
C ALA A 141 51.86 -4.00 -36.38
N PHE A 142 50.81 -3.17 -36.32
CA PHE A 142 49.42 -3.61 -36.24
C PHE A 142 48.97 -4.35 -37.50
N ALA A 143 49.29 -3.82 -38.68
CA ALA A 143 49.01 -4.50 -39.95
C ALA A 143 49.74 -5.85 -40.06
N THR A 144 50.95 -5.95 -39.49
CA THR A 144 51.70 -7.21 -39.42
C THR A 144 51.01 -8.20 -38.48
N LEU A 145 50.53 -7.75 -37.32
CA LEU A 145 49.73 -8.58 -36.42
C LEU A 145 48.45 -9.09 -37.08
N GLN A 146 47.71 -8.23 -37.80
CA GLN A 146 46.52 -8.64 -38.56
C GLN A 146 46.82 -9.77 -39.56
N ARG A 147 47.95 -9.69 -40.27
CA ARG A 147 48.39 -10.75 -41.20
C ARG A 147 48.78 -12.04 -40.49
N GLN A 148 49.47 -11.95 -39.35
CA GLN A 148 49.83 -13.12 -38.54
C GLN A 148 48.59 -13.85 -38.03
N VAL A 149 47.58 -13.11 -37.56
CA VAL A 149 46.30 -13.68 -37.11
C VAL A 149 45.57 -14.34 -38.28
N ALA A 150 45.50 -13.70 -39.44
CA ALA A 150 44.90 -14.30 -40.64
C ALA A 150 45.62 -15.59 -41.04
N ALA A 151 46.95 -15.61 -41.01
CA ALA A 151 47.75 -16.80 -41.32
C ALA A 151 47.54 -17.92 -40.30
N ALA A 152 47.44 -17.60 -39.01
CA ALA A 152 47.17 -18.58 -37.95
C ALA A 152 45.79 -19.23 -38.13
N LEU A 153 44.76 -18.46 -38.50
CA LEU A 153 43.42 -18.98 -38.81
C LEU A 153 43.42 -19.89 -40.05
N VAL A 154 44.16 -19.52 -41.10
CA VAL A 154 44.31 -20.37 -42.30
C VAL A 154 45.05 -21.67 -41.94
N HIS A 155 46.08 -21.57 -41.11
CA HIS A 155 46.87 -22.71 -40.66
C HIS A 155 46.02 -23.70 -39.85
N SER A 156 45.19 -23.20 -38.92
CA SER A 156 44.32 -24.05 -38.10
C SER A 156 43.30 -24.81 -38.95
N VAL A 157 42.70 -24.17 -39.95
CA VAL A 157 41.76 -24.87 -40.86
C VAL A 157 42.44 -25.98 -41.66
N LYS A 158 43.68 -25.75 -42.13
CA LYS A 158 44.41 -26.70 -42.99
C LYS A 158 45.02 -27.89 -42.24
N HIS A 159 45.44 -27.70 -40.99
CA HIS A 159 46.27 -28.68 -40.28
C HIS A 159 45.59 -29.31 -39.07
N ASP A 160 44.39 -28.86 -38.70
CA ASP A 160 43.61 -29.50 -37.63
C ASP A 160 43.07 -30.87 -38.11
N PRO A 161 43.36 -31.97 -37.39
CA PRO A 161 42.88 -33.30 -37.76
C PRO A 161 41.38 -33.52 -37.49
N SER A 162 40.72 -32.59 -36.81
CA SER A 162 39.31 -32.69 -36.42
C SER A 162 38.38 -32.77 -37.64
N PRO A 163 37.18 -33.34 -37.51
CA PRO A 163 36.16 -33.33 -38.57
C PRO A 163 35.90 -31.92 -39.11
N ALA A 164 35.62 -31.80 -40.41
CA ALA A 164 35.44 -30.51 -41.09
C ALA A 164 34.43 -29.58 -40.39
N LEU A 165 33.33 -30.15 -39.88
CA LEU A 165 32.31 -29.40 -39.15
C LEU A 165 32.88 -28.70 -37.90
N GLN A 166 33.72 -29.40 -37.11
CA GLN A 166 34.34 -28.84 -35.90
C GLN A 166 35.36 -27.76 -36.25
N ARG A 167 36.18 -27.97 -37.29
CA ARG A 167 37.14 -26.97 -37.77
C ARG A 167 36.44 -25.70 -38.24
N HIS A 168 35.34 -25.84 -38.99
CA HIS A 168 34.57 -24.71 -39.47
C HIS A 168 33.92 -23.95 -38.32
N SER A 169 33.40 -24.65 -37.30
CA SER A 169 32.88 -24.05 -36.07
C SER A 169 33.94 -23.25 -35.33
N ALA A 170 35.14 -23.83 -35.10
CA ALA A 170 36.24 -23.16 -34.43
C ALA A 170 36.72 -21.91 -35.19
N PHE A 171 36.81 -21.99 -36.53
CA PHE A 171 37.11 -20.82 -37.36
C PHE A 171 36.02 -19.75 -37.24
N ALA A 172 34.74 -20.15 -37.24
CA ALA A 172 33.61 -19.23 -37.11
C ALA A 172 33.59 -18.50 -35.77
N GLU A 173 33.87 -19.19 -34.65
CA GLU A 173 33.99 -18.59 -33.32
C GLU A 173 35.08 -17.50 -33.28
N HIS A 174 36.26 -17.79 -33.84
CA HIS A 174 37.33 -16.81 -33.97
C HIS A 174 36.94 -15.64 -34.87
N ALA A 175 36.24 -15.90 -35.98
CA ALA A 175 35.78 -14.87 -36.89
C ALA A 175 34.78 -13.91 -36.22
N VAL A 176 33.79 -14.44 -35.50
CA VAL A 176 32.81 -13.66 -34.74
C VAL A 176 33.50 -12.80 -33.69
N SER A 177 34.46 -13.37 -32.94
CA SER A 177 35.25 -12.62 -31.95
C SER A 177 35.98 -11.42 -32.58
N LEU A 178 36.62 -11.62 -33.73
CA LEU A 178 37.29 -10.55 -34.48
C LEU A 178 36.32 -9.55 -35.12
N GLN A 179 35.10 -9.94 -35.48
CA GLN A 179 34.11 -9.04 -36.05
C GLN A 179 33.49 -8.06 -35.05
N ARG A 180 33.63 -8.32 -33.74
CA ARG A 180 33.11 -7.42 -32.68
C ARG A 180 33.78 -6.05 -32.66
N HIS A 181 34.99 -5.93 -33.21
CA HIS A 181 35.74 -4.67 -33.23
C HIS A 181 36.02 -4.18 -34.67
N ALA A 182 35.86 -2.88 -34.90
CA ALA A 182 35.93 -2.30 -36.25
C ALA A 182 37.30 -2.50 -36.92
N LEU A 183 38.38 -2.44 -36.14
CA LEU A 183 39.77 -2.62 -36.60
C LEU A 183 40.12 -4.07 -36.96
N THR A 184 39.33 -5.06 -36.53
CA THR A 184 39.64 -6.50 -36.71
C THR A 184 38.65 -7.20 -37.65
N ARG A 185 37.51 -6.57 -37.97
CA ARG A 185 36.44 -7.17 -38.79
C ARG A 185 36.85 -7.67 -40.18
N THR A 186 37.94 -7.15 -40.74
CA THR A 186 38.44 -7.52 -42.08
C THR A 186 39.30 -8.77 -42.08
N ILE A 187 39.86 -9.17 -40.93
CA ILE A 187 40.80 -10.29 -40.79
C ILE A 187 40.17 -11.62 -41.23
N PRO A 188 38.94 -12.00 -40.83
CA PRO A 188 38.34 -13.26 -41.26
C PRO A 188 38.16 -13.34 -42.78
N ARG A 189 37.79 -12.22 -43.42
CA ARG A 189 37.65 -12.15 -44.88
C ARG A 189 39.00 -12.31 -45.60
N ALA A 190 40.06 -11.73 -45.04
CA ALA A 190 41.42 -11.93 -45.54
C ALA A 190 41.89 -13.38 -45.39
N ALA A 191 41.56 -14.05 -44.28
CA ALA A 191 41.85 -15.47 -44.07
C ALA A 191 41.10 -16.38 -45.07
N LEU A 192 39.80 -16.15 -45.26
CA LEU A 192 38.97 -16.90 -46.23
C LEU A 192 39.51 -16.82 -47.67
N SER A 193 40.07 -15.66 -48.06
CA SER A 193 40.63 -15.47 -49.41
C SER A 193 41.84 -16.36 -49.72
N GLN A 194 42.54 -16.83 -48.69
CA GLN A 194 43.75 -17.67 -48.80
C GLN A 194 43.45 -19.18 -48.76
N LEU A 195 42.19 -19.56 -48.54
CA LEU A 195 41.74 -20.96 -48.51
C LEU A 195 41.25 -21.44 -49.88
N PRO A 196 41.19 -22.76 -50.15
CA PRO A 196 40.73 -23.31 -51.42
C PRO A 196 39.26 -22.96 -51.71
N PRO A 197 38.87 -22.70 -52.98
CA PRO A 197 37.49 -22.32 -53.32
C PRO A 197 36.41 -23.31 -52.85
N GLY A 198 36.72 -24.61 -52.83
CA GLY A 198 35.79 -25.66 -52.41
C GLY A 198 35.40 -25.62 -50.92
N GLU A 199 36.25 -25.07 -50.04
CA GLU A 199 35.98 -24.98 -48.60
C GLU A 199 35.43 -23.60 -48.18
N ARG A 200 35.65 -22.56 -48.99
CA ARG A 200 35.23 -21.18 -48.69
C ARG A 200 33.74 -21.05 -48.42
N LEU A 201 32.91 -21.71 -49.21
CA LEU A 201 31.45 -21.65 -49.07
C LEU A 201 30.98 -22.23 -47.72
N SER A 202 31.55 -23.36 -47.32
CA SER A 202 31.22 -24.02 -46.05
C SER A 202 31.67 -23.20 -44.84
N LEU A 203 32.87 -22.63 -44.89
CA LEU A 203 33.38 -21.74 -43.85
C LEU A 203 32.62 -20.42 -43.77
N GLN A 204 32.28 -19.82 -44.92
CA GLN A 204 31.47 -18.61 -44.95
C GLN A 204 30.10 -18.86 -44.32
N ARG A 205 29.44 -19.98 -44.65
CA ARG A 205 28.17 -20.36 -44.02
C ARG A 205 28.32 -20.53 -42.51
N ALA A 206 29.37 -21.21 -42.04
CA ALA A 206 29.62 -21.36 -40.60
C ALA A 206 29.84 -20.00 -39.90
N VAL A 207 30.55 -19.07 -40.53
CA VAL A 207 30.73 -17.69 -40.02
C VAL A 207 29.40 -16.95 -39.98
N ASP A 208 28.58 -17.04 -41.02
CA ASP A 208 27.27 -16.37 -41.08
C ASP A 208 26.31 -16.92 -40.00
N GLU A 209 26.26 -18.25 -39.84
CA GLU A 209 25.47 -18.91 -38.79
C GLU A 209 25.95 -18.51 -37.38
N ALA A 210 27.26 -18.53 -37.12
CA ALA A 210 27.82 -18.10 -35.84
C ALA A 210 27.57 -16.61 -35.55
N THR A 211 27.61 -15.77 -36.59
CA THR A 211 27.32 -14.32 -36.46
C THR A 211 25.86 -14.08 -36.09
N GLN A 212 24.94 -14.82 -36.70
CA GLN A 212 23.51 -14.75 -36.37
C GLN A 212 23.25 -15.24 -34.94
N ALA A 213 23.87 -16.36 -34.54
CA ALA A 213 23.76 -16.90 -33.19
C ALA A 213 24.30 -15.91 -32.12
N ASP A 214 25.46 -15.29 -32.37
CA ASP A 214 26.05 -14.29 -31.49
C ASP A 214 25.18 -13.02 -31.39
N ALA A 215 24.58 -12.58 -32.49
CA ALA A 215 23.64 -11.45 -32.48
C ALA A 215 22.39 -11.74 -31.65
N LEU A 216 21.81 -12.94 -31.79
CA LEU A 216 20.66 -13.38 -30.99
C LEU A 216 21.03 -13.47 -29.50
N GLN A 217 22.20 -14.04 -29.19
CA GLN A 217 22.68 -14.13 -27.81
C GLN A 217 22.86 -12.75 -27.18
N ARG A 218 23.46 -11.79 -27.92
CA ARG A 218 23.62 -10.41 -27.44
C ARG A 218 22.28 -9.71 -27.24
N GLN A 219 21.29 -9.98 -28.10
CA GLN A 219 19.94 -9.45 -27.92
C GLN A 219 19.29 -10.00 -26.65
N GLN A 220 19.42 -11.31 -26.39
CA GLN A 220 18.92 -11.94 -25.16
C GLN A 220 19.63 -11.40 -23.92
N ASP A 221 20.95 -11.23 -23.96
CA ASP A 221 21.74 -10.70 -22.85
C ASP A 221 21.36 -9.24 -22.55
N ALA A 222 21.14 -8.43 -23.59
CA ALA A 222 20.66 -7.06 -23.44
C ALA A 222 19.27 -7.00 -22.79
N GLN A 223 18.34 -7.87 -23.20
CA GLN A 223 17.02 -7.97 -22.58
C GLN A 223 17.10 -8.46 -21.13
N ALA A 224 18.00 -9.39 -20.80
CA ALA A 224 18.21 -9.88 -19.45
C ALA A 224 18.82 -8.81 -18.53
N LEU A 225 19.78 -8.03 -19.01
CA LEU A 225 20.35 -6.90 -18.27
C LEU A 225 19.33 -5.77 -18.09
N GLN A 226 18.47 -5.53 -19.09
CA GLN A 226 17.35 -4.60 -18.98
C GLN A 226 16.36 -5.08 -17.90
N LEU A 227 15.97 -6.36 -17.91
CA LEU A 227 15.13 -6.97 -16.87
C LEU A 227 15.74 -6.77 -15.48
N HIS A 228 17.04 -7.03 -15.33
CA HIS A 228 17.75 -6.83 -14.06
C HIS A 228 17.71 -5.37 -13.59
N SER A 229 17.89 -4.41 -14.49
CA SER A 229 17.79 -2.98 -14.16
C SER A 229 16.38 -2.57 -13.72
N LEU A 230 15.34 -3.08 -14.39
CA LEU A 230 13.95 -2.83 -14.05
C LEU A 230 13.55 -3.44 -12.71
N GLN A 231 14.04 -4.65 -12.40
CA GLN A 231 13.83 -5.30 -11.11
C GLN A 231 14.43 -4.48 -9.95
N ARG A 232 15.65 -3.94 -10.11
CA ARG A 232 16.24 -3.05 -9.10
C ARG A 232 15.44 -1.77 -8.91
N HIS A 233 14.99 -1.16 -9.99
CA HIS A 233 14.20 0.07 -9.91
C HIS A 233 12.83 -0.17 -9.24
N LEU A 234 12.20 -1.31 -9.51
CA LEU A 234 10.97 -1.71 -8.83
C LEU A 234 11.20 -1.91 -7.32
N ALA A 235 12.32 -2.53 -6.93
CA ALA A 235 12.70 -2.70 -5.53
C ALA A 235 12.93 -1.36 -4.80
N GLU A 236 13.55 -0.38 -5.46
CA GLU A 236 13.69 0.98 -4.92
C GLU A 236 12.35 1.68 -4.70
N LEU A 237 11.39 1.51 -5.63
CA LEU A 237 10.04 2.06 -5.48
C LEU A 237 9.27 1.35 -4.37
N ASP A 238 9.42 0.03 -4.22
CA ASP A 238 8.82 -0.72 -3.13
C ASP A 238 9.42 -0.30 -1.77
N GLU A 239 10.73 -0.06 -1.69
CA GLU A 239 11.38 0.47 -0.49
C GLU A 239 10.88 1.88 -0.15
N GLN A 240 10.69 2.75 -1.15
CA GLN A 240 10.12 4.08 -0.98
C GLN A 240 8.66 4.04 -0.50
N ALA A 241 7.87 3.09 -0.99
CA ALA A 241 6.50 2.85 -0.52
C ALA A 241 6.45 2.28 0.91
N THR A 242 7.54 1.65 1.37
CA THR A 242 7.62 1.00 2.69
C THR A 242 8.06 1.97 3.79
N LYS A 243 8.76 3.07 3.46
CA LYS A 243 9.24 4.07 4.43
C LYS A 243 8.29 5.27 4.52
N PRO A 244 7.54 5.47 5.62
CA PRO A 244 6.64 6.61 5.76
C PRO A 244 7.42 7.93 5.64
N VAL A 245 6.86 8.91 4.92
CA VAL A 245 7.44 10.25 4.68
C VAL A 245 7.96 10.89 5.97
N MET A 246 7.26 10.68 7.10
CA MET A 246 7.66 11.19 8.41
C MET A 246 8.98 10.58 8.94
N GLU A 247 9.30 9.33 8.62
CA GLU A 247 10.56 8.70 8.99
C GLU A 247 11.73 9.26 8.15
N ARG A 248 11.49 9.54 6.86
CA ARG A 248 12.46 10.22 5.98
C ARG A 248 12.72 11.67 6.41
N ILE A 249 11.67 12.38 6.84
CA ILE A 249 11.78 13.73 7.43
C ILE A 249 12.57 13.66 8.75
N GLN A 250 12.30 12.67 9.61
CA GLN A 250 13.00 12.49 10.88
C GLN A 250 14.50 12.17 10.69
N ALA A 251 14.84 11.33 9.72
CA ALA A 251 16.22 10.95 9.42
C ALA A 251 17.10 12.13 8.97
N ARG A 252 16.50 13.22 8.47
CA ARG A 252 17.22 14.41 7.98
C ARG A 252 17.24 15.59 8.96
N ARG A 253 16.60 15.47 10.11
CA ARG A 253 16.57 16.58 11.07
C ARG A 253 17.96 17.04 11.47
N GLY A 254 18.19 18.34 11.41
CA GLY A 254 19.44 18.98 11.81
C GLY A 254 20.57 18.92 10.79
N SER A 255 20.44 18.20 9.67
CA SER A 255 21.49 18.05 8.67
C SER A 255 21.49 19.11 7.56
N GLY A 256 20.58 20.10 7.63
CA GLY A 256 20.44 21.15 6.63
C GLY A 256 21.49 22.25 6.76
N ASN A 257 21.45 23.22 5.84
CA ASN A 257 22.33 24.38 5.85
C ASN A 257 21.82 25.45 6.84
N PRO A 258 22.68 26.18 7.55
CA PRO A 258 22.23 27.33 8.35
C PRO A 258 21.69 28.45 7.45
N LEU A 259 20.85 29.32 8.01
CA LEU A 259 20.41 30.53 7.32
C LEU A 259 21.62 31.42 6.94
N PRO A 260 21.63 32.06 5.77
CA PRO A 260 22.64 33.06 5.43
C PRO A 260 22.64 34.20 6.47
N ALA A 261 23.81 34.56 6.99
CA ALA A 261 23.93 35.46 8.15
C ALA A 261 23.19 36.80 8.01
N ALA A 262 23.16 37.39 6.81
CA ALA A 262 22.45 38.65 6.56
C ALA A 262 20.93 38.48 6.61
N VAL A 263 20.41 37.37 6.07
CA VAL A 263 18.99 37.01 6.08
C VAL A 263 18.56 36.63 7.50
N GLN A 264 19.41 35.88 8.21
CA GLN A 264 19.19 35.52 9.61
C GLN A 264 19.01 36.77 10.47
N ARG A 265 19.95 37.73 10.44
CA ARG A 265 19.85 38.97 11.23
C ARG A 265 18.59 39.78 10.93
N HIS A 266 18.24 39.92 9.64
CA HIS A 266 17.03 40.63 9.22
C HIS A 266 15.77 40.00 9.79
N LEU A 267 15.65 38.66 9.71
CA LEU A 267 14.50 37.93 10.23
C LEU A 267 14.48 37.90 11.77
N GLU A 268 15.63 37.76 12.43
CA GLU A 268 15.77 37.79 13.90
C GLU A 268 15.32 39.13 14.47
N GLN A 269 15.71 40.25 13.83
CA GLN A 269 15.26 41.60 14.24
C GLN A 269 13.75 41.76 14.13
N GLY A 270 13.15 41.24 13.05
CA GLY A 270 11.73 41.36 12.80
C GLY A 270 10.84 40.40 13.60
N LEU A 271 11.37 39.24 13.98
CA LEU A 271 10.68 38.20 14.78
C LEU A 271 11.01 38.25 16.27
N ASN A 272 12.06 38.97 16.66
CA ASN A 272 12.60 39.02 18.02
C ASN A 272 12.83 37.61 18.60
N HIS A 273 13.45 36.73 17.82
CA HIS A 273 13.73 35.33 18.18
C HIS A 273 15.08 34.90 17.62
N ASP A 274 15.77 33.99 18.31
CA ASP A 274 17.04 33.41 17.85
C ASP A 274 16.77 32.36 16.75
N LEU A 275 17.37 32.56 15.58
CA LEU A 275 17.21 31.68 14.41
C LEU A 275 18.49 30.86 14.11
N SER A 276 19.48 30.87 15.00
CA SER A 276 20.75 30.17 14.82
C SER A 276 20.60 28.64 14.71
N ALA A 277 19.54 28.08 15.28
CA ALA A 277 19.19 26.67 15.22
C ALA A 277 18.43 26.27 13.93
N VAL A 278 18.03 27.24 13.11
CA VAL A 278 17.26 26.98 11.88
C VAL A 278 18.15 26.32 10.83
N ARG A 279 17.62 25.28 10.17
CA ARG A 279 18.29 24.51 9.13
C ARG A 279 17.42 24.48 7.87
N ILE A 280 18.02 24.78 6.73
CA ILE A 280 17.39 24.84 5.41
C ILE A 280 17.79 23.61 4.60
N HIS A 281 16.80 22.94 4.02
CA HIS A 281 16.96 21.82 3.11
C HIS A 281 16.38 22.19 1.76
N ASP A 282 17.20 22.25 0.72
CA ASP A 282 16.81 22.61 -0.66
C ASP A 282 17.36 21.61 -1.71
N ASP A 283 17.82 20.44 -1.27
CA ASP A 283 18.37 19.38 -2.11
C ASP A 283 17.29 18.52 -2.80
N ALA A 284 17.72 17.56 -3.61
CA ALA A 284 16.81 16.70 -4.38
C ALA A 284 15.86 15.87 -3.50
N GLU A 285 16.24 15.57 -2.26
CA GLU A 285 15.34 14.89 -1.33
C GLU A 285 14.39 15.87 -0.64
N ALA A 286 14.84 17.07 -0.28
CA ALA A 286 13.95 18.12 0.21
C ALA A 286 12.84 18.42 -0.79
N ASP A 287 13.16 18.43 -2.09
CA ASP A 287 12.17 18.54 -3.17
C ASP A 287 11.18 17.36 -3.17
N LYS A 288 11.66 16.13 -3.01
CA LYS A 288 10.80 14.94 -2.89
C LYS A 288 9.92 14.97 -1.64
N LEU A 289 10.45 15.39 -0.49
CA LEU A 289 9.72 15.50 0.77
C LEU A 289 8.66 16.60 0.69
N ALA A 290 9.01 17.77 0.16
CA ALA A 290 8.08 18.88 -0.04
C ALA A 290 6.98 18.51 -1.06
N LYS A 291 7.31 17.73 -2.10
CA LYS A 291 6.32 17.13 -3.01
C LYS A 291 5.43 16.11 -2.30
N GLY A 292 5.99 15.23 -1.48
CA GLY A 292 5.26 14.21 -0.71
C GLY A 292 4.24 14.80 0.26
N VAL A 293 4.49 16.00 0.79
CA VAL A 293 3.53 16.75 1.62
C VAL A 293 2.73 17.82 0.86
N SER A 294 2.83 17.85 -0.48
CA SER A 294 2.27 18.86 -1.40
C SER A 294 2.45 20.32 -0.95
N ALA A 295 3.62 20.66 -0.43
CA ALA A 295 3.96 22.01 -0.04
C ALA A 295 5.02 22.61 -0.97
N VAL A 296 5.02 23.94 -1.12
CA VAL A 296 6.12 24.67 -1.80
C VAL A 296 7.35 24.72 -0.90
N ALA A 297 7.10 24.91 0.40
CA ALA A 297 8.04 24.69 1.49
C ALA A 297 7.25 24.21 2.73
N PHE A 298 7.90 23.56 3.68
CA PHE A 298 7.28 23.24 4.97
C PHE A 298 8.30 23.22 6.11
N THR A 299 7.80 23.41 7.34
CA THR A 299 8.61 23.52 8.54
C THR A 299 8.30 22.42 9.56
N THR A 300 9.35 21.81 10.13
CA THR A 300 9.25 20.83 11.22
C THR A 300 10.37 20.99 12.25
N GLY A 301 10.01 21.35 13.47
CA GLY A 301 10.97 21.78 14.49
C GLY A 301 11.70 23.05 14.08
N THR A 302 13.00 22.92 13.84
CA THR A 302 13.87 24.01 13.38
C THR A 302 14.34 23.78 11.93
N ASP A 303 13.84 22.74 11.27
CA ASP A 303 14.19 22.40 9.90
C ASP A 303 13.11 22.89 8.93
N ILE A 304 13.52 23.54 7.83
CA ILE A 304 12.66 24.03 6.77
C ILE A 304 13.07 23.36 5.45
N TYR A 305 12.10 22.76 4.74
CA TYR A 305 12.33 22.03 3.50
C TYR A 305 11.68 22.78 2.33
N PHE A 306 12.44 23.03 1.26
CA PHE A 306 11.98 23.73 0.07
C PHE A 306 11.90 22.81 -1.13
N ARG A 307 10.91 23.05 -2.01
CA ARG A 307 10.95 22.51 -3.38
C ARG A 307 12.13 23.08 -4.16
N SER A 308 12.58 22.32 -5.16
CA SER A 308 13.69 22.71 -6.03
C SER A 308 13.42 24.09 -6.65
N GLY A 309 14.39 25.01 -6.51
CA GLY A 309 14.33 26.37 -7.03
C GLY A 309 13.40 27.34 -6.28
N LYS A 310 12.86 26.95 -5.11
CA LYS A 310 11.95 27.80 -4.31
C LYS A 310 12.61 28.51 -3.13
N PHE A 311 13.78 28.06 -2.69
CA PHE A 311 14.61 28.81 -1.75
C PHE A 311 15.34 29.94 -2.50
N ASN A 312 14.81 31.18 -2.42
CA ASN A 312 15.43 32.35 -3.04
C ASN A 312 15.23 33.61 -2.18
N PRO A 313 16.05 33.79 -1.11
CA PRO A 313 15.87 34.89 -0.17
C PRO A 313 16.17 36.28 -0.75
N ASN A 314 16.72 36.38 -1.97
CA ASN A 314 17.05 37.65 -2.63
C ASN A 314 15.87 38.24 -3.42
N THR A 315 14.78 37.49 -3.56
CA THR A 315 13.55 37.97 -4.20
C THR A 315 12.51 38.28 -3.14
N GLN A 316 11.68 39.29 -3.35
CA GLN A 316 10.62 39.63 -2.39
C GLN A 316 9.70 38.44 -2.11
N SER A 317 9.29 37.70 -3.16
CA SER A 317 8.45 36.51 -3.01
C SER A 317 9.14 35.35 -2.29
N GLY A 318 10.45 35.15 -2.50
CA GLY A 318 11.19 34.09 -1.83
C GLY A 318 11.55 34.43 -0.39
N LEU A 319 11.78 35.72 -0.09
CA LEU A 319 11.96 36.22 1.28
C LEU A 319 10.64 36.17 2.05
N GLU A 320 9.50 36.49 1.41
CA GLU A 320 8.16 36.33 2.00
C GLU A 320 7.89 34.87 2.38
N LEU A 321 8.18 33.93 1.47
CA LEU A 321 8.05 32.50 1.72
C LEU A 321 8.98 32.04 2.85
N LEU A 322 10.25 32.47 2.84
CA LEU A 322 11.19 32.11 3.90
C LEU A 322 10.77 32.66 5.26
N ALA A 323 10.35 33.93 5.33
CA ALA A 323 9.88 34.56 6.55
C ALA A 323 8.60 33.91 7.08
N HIS A 324 7.72 33.46 6.19
CA HIS A 324 6.53 32.67 6.53
C HIS A 324 6.93 31.34 7.21
N GLU A 325 7.82 30.56 6.59
CA GLU A 325 8.29 29.29 7.15
C GLU A 325 9.10 29.45 8.45
N VAL A 326 9.94 30.47 8.53
CA VAL A 326 10.68 30.80 9.76
C VAL A 326 9.73 31.17 10.90
N THR A 327 8.61 31.85 10.61
CA THR A 327 7.60 32.14 11.64
C THR A 327 7.04 30.84 12.24
N HIS A 328 6.83 29.80 11.43
CA HIS A 328 6.43 28.47 11.91
C HIS A 328 7.48 27.85 12.85
N THR A 329 8.78 28.06 12.63
CA THR A 329 9.82 27.60 13.58
C THR A 329 9.69 28.27 14.96
N VAL A 330 9.39 29.57 14.98
CA VAL A 330 9.22 30.35 16.21
C VAL A 330 7.96 29.90 16.94
N GLN A 331 6.85 29.72 16.23
CA GLN A 331 5.58 29.24 16.79
C GLN A 331 5.73 27.83 17.40
N GLN A 332 6.47 26.92 16.74
CA GLN A 332 6.77 25.58 17.27
C GLN A 332 7.71 25.62 18.48
N SER A 333 8.69 26.52 18.51
CA SER A 333 9.60 26.70 19.66
C SER A 333 8.86 27.18 20.92
N GLN A 334 7.86 28.05 20.76
CA GLN A 334 7.05 28.60 21.84
C GLN A 334 6.00 27.61 22.38
N GLY A 335 5.92 26.41 21.80
CA GLY A 335 4.96 25.38 22.20
C GLY A 335 3.51 25.74 21.87
N LYS A 336 3.28 26.73 20.99
CA LYS A 336 1.96 27.04 20.43
C LYS A 336 1.45 25.92 19.51
N VAL A 337 2.33 24.98 19.16
CA VAL A 337 2.02 23.79 18.37
C VAL A 337 2.85 22.57 18.74
N GLY A 338 2.25 21.38 18.57
CA GLY A 338 2.94 20.09 18.69
C GLY A 338 3.92 19.87 17.53
N LYS A 339 4.94 19.02 17.71
CA LYS A 339 5.89 18.68 16.64
C LYS A 339 5.16 17.94 15.50
N GLY A 340 4.87 18.64 14.40
CA GLY A 340 4.19 18.16 13.19
C GLY A 340 4.04 19.30 12.16
N ILE A 341 3.54 19.00 10.95
CA ILE A 341 3.19 20.01 9.93
C ILE A 341 1.90 20.69 10.39
N ASP A 342 2.00 21.97 10.75
CA ASP A 342 1.01 22.72 11.52
C ASP A 342 -0.18 23.23 10.66
N PRO A 343 -1.44 23.14 11.13
CA PRO A 343 -2.61 23.64 10.41
C PRO A 343 -3.52 24.61 11.20
N ASP A 344 -3.07 25.26 12.28
CA ASP A 344 -3.90 26.31 12.90
C ASP A 344 -4.04 27.51 11.94
N ALA A 345 -5.28 27.76 11.50
CA ALA A 345 -5.59 28.85 10.57
C ALA A 345 -5.25 30.25 11.12
N GLY A 346 -5.24 30.41 12.46
CA GLY A 346 -4.80 31.64 13.12
C GLY A 346 -3.28 31.83 13.04
N LEU A 347 -2.52 30.77 13.32
CA LEU A 347 -1.04 30.78 13.22
C LEU A 347 -0.58 30.93 11.77
N GLU A 348 -1.31 30.34 10.82
CA GLU A 348 -1.05 30.46 9.39
C GLU A 348 -1.34 31.87 8.84
N ALA A 349 -2.39 32.54 9.36
CA ALA A 349 -2.67 33.94 9.03
C ALA A 349 -1.61 34.89 9.63
N GLU A 350 -1.17 34.61 10.86
CA GLU A 350 -0.08 35.33 11.53
C GLU A 350 1.24 35.17 10.75
N ALA A 351 1.61 33.95 10.38
CA ALA A 351 2.81 33.65 9.59
C ALA A 351 2.78 34.32 8.22
N ARG A 352 1.61 34.37 7.55
CA ARG A 352 1.44 35.08 6.27
C ARG A 352 1.57 36.59 6.41
N ALA A 353 0.99 37.17 7.46
CA ALA A 353 1.10 38.60 7.74
C ALA A 353 2.54 38.99 8.09
N MET A 354 3.22 38.17 8.89
CA MET A 354 4.63 38.33 9.23
C MET A 354 5.53 38.20 8.00
N GLY A 355 5.32 37.17 7.17
CA GLY A 355 6.08 36.98 5.93
C GLY A 355 6.03 38.22 5.02
N LYS A 356 4.82 38.76 4.80
CA LYS A 356 4.63 39.99 4.02
C LYS A 356 5.33 41.19 4.62
N ARG A 357 5.21 41.39 5.94
CA ARG A 357 5.79 42.54 6.66
C ARG A 357 7.32 42.51 6.66
N LEU A 358 7.93 41.33 6.77
CA LEU A 358 9.38 41.17 6.78
C LEU A 358 9.99 41.23 5.37
N ALA A 359 9.22 40.82 4.35
CA ALA A 359 9.63 40.95 2.95
C ALA A 359 9.50 42.38 2.41
N SER A 360 8.55 43.18 2.91
CA SER A 360 8.36 44.57 2.49
C SER A 360 9.35 45.56 3.12
N GLY A 361 10.13 45.15 4.11
CA GLY A 361 11.08 45.99 4.85
C GLY A 361 12.55 45.90 4.42
N SER A 362 12.90 45.26 3.29
CA SER A 362 14.31 45.12 2.90
C SER A 362 14.81 46.23 1.96
N PRO A 363 15.89 46.96 2.31
CA PRO A 363 16.75 47.58 1.31
C PRO A 363 17.48 46.48 0.53
N ALA A 364 17.52 46.59 -0.80
CA ALA A 364 18.10 45.58 -1.69
C ALA A 364 19.52 45.17 -1.26
N LEU A 365 19.69 43.94 -0.76
CA LEU A 365 21.00 43.39 -0.39
C LEU A 365 21.78 42.99 -1.64
N LYS A 366 22.81 43.77 -1.98
CA LYS A 366 23.91 43.34 -2.85
C LYS A 366 24.99 42.65 -2.00
N TRP A 367 25.34 41.43 -2.38
CA TRP A 367 26.44 40.66 -1.79
C TRP A 367 27.79 41.21 -2.25
N GLN A 368 28.62 41.71 -1.33
CA GLN A 368 30.06 41.87 -1.51
C GLN A 368 30.79 41.07 -0.45
N SER A 369 31.77 40.31 -0.90
CA SER A 369 32.66 39.47 -0.10
C SER A 369 33.67 40.30 0.70
N SER A 370 34.09 39.72 1.83
CA SER A 370 35.34 39.90 2.59
C SER A 370 35.32 40.72 3.90
N GLY A 371 35.74 40.02 4.97
CA GLY A 371 36.72 40.47 5.97
C GLY A 371 36.31 41.50 7.02
N GLY A 372 36.41 41.14 8.31
CA GLY A 372 36.62 42.13 9.37
C GLY A 372 35.87 41.85 10.68
N ARG A 373 36.62 41.36 11.67
CA ARG A 373 36.28 41.27 13.10
C ARG A 373 36.01 42.69 13.67
N LEU A 374 35.08 42.85 14.62
CA LEU A 374 35.20 43.76 15.79
C LEU A 374 34.03 43.59 16.80
N ARG A 375 34.37 43.89 18.06
CA ARG A 375 33.66 43.69 19.35
C ARG A 375 32.71 44.86 19.72
N GLN A 376 31.85 44.65 20.74
CA GLN A 376 31.31 45.54 21.81
C GLN A 376 29.80 45.24 22.03
N SER A 377 29.27 44.75 23.17
CA SER A 377 29.21 45.13 24.62
C SER A 377 27.93 45.90 25.04
N VAL A 378 26.98 45.19 25.69
CA VAL A 378 25.99 45.49 26.80
C VAL A 378 25.15 46.81 26.81
N PRO A 379 24.00 46.97 27.56
CA PRO A 379 23.44 46.19 28.69
C PRO A 379 21.92 45.89 28.73
N SER A 380 21.56 45.07 29.73
CA SER A 380 20.24 44.62 30.19
C SER A 380 19.18 45.69 30.46
N ALA A 381 17.90 45.29 30.31
CA ALA A 381 16.82 45.75 31.17
C ALA A 381 15.95 44.56 31.60
N THR A 382 15.86 44.39 32.91
CA THR A 382 15.21 43.31 33.65
C THR A 382 13.70 43.47 33.66
N TYR A 383 12.95 42.39 33.39
CA TYR A 383 11.65 42.16 34.02
C TYR A 383 11.60 40.72 34.51
N SER A 384 11.70 40.57 35.83
CA SER A 384 11.50 39.33 36.55
C SER A 384 10.01 38.99 36.62
N VAL A 385 9.61 37.89 36.00
CA VAL A 385 8.40 37.14 36.38
C VAL A 385 8.87 35.79 36.88
N GLN A 386 8.84 35.61 38.21
CA GLN A 386 9.00 34.32 38.85
C GLN A 386 7.88 33.38 38.35
N ARG A 387 8.25 32.37 37.56
CA ARG A 387 7.47 31.13 37.43
C ARG A 387 8.19 30.05 38.21
N THR A 388 7.44 29.37 39.06
CA THR A 388 7.84 28.14 39.74
C THR A 388 8.26 27.08 38.70
N PRO A 389 9.38 26.36 38.92
CA PRO A 389 9.87 25.38 37.96
C PRO A 389 9.42 23.98 38.37
N GLU A 390 8.32 23.46 37.83
CA GLU A 390 8.07 22.01 37.77
C GLU A 390 6.85 21.72 36.87
N GLY A 391 7.03 20.93 35.80
CA GLY A 391 5.88 20.30 35.12
C GLY A 391 5.99 19.93 33.64
N THR A 392 6.68 20.70 32.78
CA THR A 392 6.54 20.52 31.31
C THR A 392 7.70 19.76 30.63
N THR A 393 8.93 19.89 31.14
CA THR A 393 10.11 19.17 30.62
C THR A 393 10.04 17.66 30.90
N ASP A 394 9.40 17.30 32.01
CA ASP A 394 9.29 15.92 32.48
C ASP A 394 8.29 15.09 31.66
N LEU A 395 7.18 15.71 31.22
CA LEU A 395 6.18 15.08 30.34
C LEU A 395 6.74 14.76 28.94
N ARG A 396 7.59 15.63 28.38
CA ARG A 396 8.20 15.42 27.04
C ARG A 396 9.22 14.30 27.06
N LYS A 397 10.06 14.21 28.11
CA LYS A 397 10.99 13.09 28.30
C LYS A 397 10.23 11.77 28.50
N LYS A 398 9.17 11.78 29.32
CA LYS A 398 8.29 10.62 29.53
C LYS A 398 7.63 10.13 28.23
N LEU A 399 7.14 11.01 27.35
CA LEU A 399 6.50 10.63 26.08
C LEU A 399 7.47 10.03 25.05
N VAL A 400 8.68 10.59 24.90
CA VAL A 400 9.72 10.04 24.02
C VAL A 400 10.22 8.69 24.54
N GLN A 401 10.38 8.57 25.86
CA GLN A 401 10.75 7.32 26.49
C GLN A 401 9.69 6.24 26.25
N VAL A 402 8.39 6.57 26.40
CA VAL A 402 7.25 5.67 26.11
C VAL A 402 7.25 5.16 24.66
N ALA A 403 7.61 5.98 23.68
CA ALA A 403 7.69 5.56 22.27
C ALA A 403 8.88 4.59 22.03
N ALA A 404 10.03 4.83 22.67
CA ALA A 404 11.18 3.95 22.58
C ALA A 404 10.95 2.61 23.31
N THR A 405 10.30 2.61 24.49
CA THR A 405 9.89 1.36 25.16
C THR A 405 8.85 0.60 24.37
N ALA A 406 7.89 1.28 23.72
CA ALA A 406 6.87 0.65 22.90
C ALA A 406 7.44 -0.21 21.76
N GLN A 407 8.51 0.26 21.09
CA GLN A 407 9.14 -0.49 20.00
C GLN A 407 9.94 -1.71 20.52
N ALA A 408 10.58 -1.58 21.68
CA ALA A 408 11.27 -2.69 22.34
C ALA A 408 10.28 -3.72 22.91
N GLU A 409 9.16 -3.28 23.48
CA GLU A 409 8.05 -4.13 23.94
C GLU A 409 7.37 -4.86 22.77
N ALA A 410 7.16 -4.19 21.63
CA ALA A 410 6.64 -4.83 20.42
C ALA A 410 7.57 -5.95 19.90
N ARG A 411 8.88 -5.75 19.97
CA ARG A 411 9.88 -6.78 19.62
C ARG A 411 9.87 -7.95 20.61
N LYS A 412 9.76 -7.68 21.92
CA LYS A 412 9.67 -8.72 22.96
C LYS A 412 8.37 -9.53 22.85
N ALA A 413 7.22 -8.87 22.63
CA ALA A 413 5.93 -9.52 22.44
C ALA A 413 5.88 -10.41 21.18
N ASN A 414 6.80 -10.20 20.24
CA ASN A 414 6.93 -10.96 19.00
C ASN A 414 7.87 -12.17 19.10
N ALA A 415 8.67 -12.28 20.17
CA ALA A 415 9.60 -13.39 20.34
C ALA A 415 8.86 -14.66 20.81
N GLY A 416 8.97 -15.77 20.07
CA GLY A 416 8.52 -17.10 20.51
C GLY A 416 7.18 -17.62 19.98
N ARG A 417 6.64 -17.10 18.86
CA ARG A 417 5.31 -17.51 18.37
C ARG A 417 5.38 -18.63 17.32
N GLY A 418 4.80 -19.78 17.68
CA GLY A 418 4.72 -21.00 16.88
C GLY A 418 3.47 -21.11 16.01
N ALA A 419 3.50 -22.12 15.12
CA ALA A 419 2.66 -22.32 13.94
C ALA A 419 1.14 -22.35 14.16
N VAL A 420 0.41 -22.04 13.07
CA VAL A 420 -1.05 -22.17 12.94
C VAL A 420 -1.47 -23.59 13.26
N ALA A 421 -2.45 -23.77 14.16
CA ALA A 421 -3.00 -25.07 14.48
C ALA A 421 -3.55 -25.75 13.22
N GLU A 422 -3.14 -27.00 12.96
CA GLU A 422 -3.78 -27.83 11.94
C GLU A 422 -5.23 -28.00 12.32
N ILE A 423 -6.11 -27.69 11.37
CA ILE A 423 -7.53 -27.80 11.64
C ILE A 423 -8.05 -29.02 10.90
N GLY A 424 -8.52 -30.00 11.67
CA GLY A 424 -8.91 -31.32 11.19
C GLY A 424 -9.90 -31.32 10.03
N GLN A 425 -9.99 -32.48 9.36
CA GLN A 425 -10.92 -32.71 8.27
C GLN A 425 -12.36 -32.40 8.69
N THR A 426 -13.18 -31.94 7.74
CA THR A 426 -14.60 -31.70 7.92
C THR A 426 -15.25 -32.96 8.52
N PRO A 427 -15.92 -32.88 9.69
CA PRO A 427 -16.64 -34.02 10.24
C PRO A 427 -17.63 -34.54 9.19
N LYS A 428 -17.70 -35.88 9.03
CA LYS A 428 -18.71 -36.48 8.15
C LYS A 428 -20.12 -36.09 8.62
N LEU A 429 -20.95 -35.78 7.63
CA LEU A 429 -22.30 -35.19 7.68
C LEU A 429 -23.32 -36.03 8.49
N ASN A 430 -23.27 -36.02 9.82
CA ASN A 430 -24.14 -36.91 10.61
C ASN A 430 -25.05 -36.21 11.63
N ALA A 431 -25.04 -34.88 11.79
CA ALA A 431 -25.82 -34.26 12.89
C ALA A 431 -26.35 -32.82 12.69
N TYR A 432 -26.23 -32.19 11.51
CA TYR A 432 -26.84 -30.88 11.27
C TYR A 432 -28.03 -31.02 10.32
N GLU A 433 -29.22 -30.72 10.83
CA GLU A 433 -30.47 -30.73 10.07
C GLU A 433 -30.46 -29.56 9.07
N PHE A 434 -30.30 -29.87 7.78
CA PHE A 434 -30.25 -28.85 6.73
C PHE A 434 -31.55 -28.06 6.66
N GLN A 435 -31.46 -26.75 6.84
CA GLN A 435 -32.60 -25.84 6.83
C GLN A 435 -32.97 -25.47 5.37
N PRO A 436 -34.27 -25.35 5.03
CA PRO A 436 -34.69 -24.75 3.77
C PRO A 436 -34.24 -23.28 3.68
N LEU A 437 -34.16 -22.72 2.46
CA LEU A 437 -33.94 -21.29 2.32
C LEU A 437 -35.13 -20.51 2.91
N LEU A 438 -34.81 -19.52 3.75
CA LEU A 438 -35.75 -18.56 4.27
C LEU A 438 -36.13 -17.55 3.16
N PRO A 439 -37.26 -16.82 3.30
CA PRO A 439 -37.56 -15.69 2.44
C PRO A 439 -36.38 -14.72 2.36
N LEU A 440 -36.18 -14.13 1.18
CA LEU A 440 -35.04 -13.24 0.95
C LEU A 440 -35.03 -12.08 1.96
N ASN A 441 -33.93 -11.96 2.69
CA ASN A 441 -33.71 -10.88 3.65
C ASN A 441 -33.40 -9.57 2.91
N LYS A 442 -34.38 -8.65 2.83
CA LYS A 442 -34.18 -7.28 2.33
C LYS A 442 -33.51 -6.41 3.41
N GLY A 443 -32.32 -6.80 3.85
CA GLY A 443 -31.57 -6.12 4.91
C GLY A 443 -30.80 -7.09 5.81
N ASP A 444 -30.66 -6.69 7.07
CA ASP A 444 -30.10 -7.53 8.12
C ASP A 444 -31.15 -8.52 8.68
N PRO A 445 -30.74 -9.72 9.13
CA PRO A 445 -31.58 -10.60 9.90
C PRO A 445 -32.13 -9.91 11.15
N LYS A 446 -33.39 -10.20 11.50
CA LYS A 446 -34.09 -9.56 12.64
C LYS A 446 -33.55 -10.01 14.00
N ASP A 447 -32.85 -11.14 14.02
CA ASP A 447 -32.33 -11.85 15.18
C ASP A 447 -30.83 -11.57 15.43
N LEU A 448 -30.21 -10.62 14.70
CA LEU A 448 -28.85 -10.20 15.01
C LEU A 448 -28.78 -9.59 16.42
N ALA A 449 -28.04 -10.27 17.30
CA ALA A 449 -27.72 -9.80 18.64
C ALA A 449 -26.22 -9.57 18.77
N PHE A 450 -25.82 -8.52 19.47
CA PHE A 450 -24.42 -8.18 19.72
C PHE A 450 -24.23 -8.02 21.23
N ASP A 451 -23.11 -8.52 21.74
CA ASP A 451 -22.65 -8.13 23.07
C ASP A 451 -21.91 -6.78 23.01
N HIS A 452 -21.81 -6.11 24.17
CA HIS A 452 -21.26 -4.77 24.31
C HIS A 452 -20.10 -4.72 25.33
N GLY A 453 -19.47 -5.87 25.59
CA GLY A 453 -18.28 -5.97 26.41
C GLY A 453 -18.37 -5.25 27.76
N PHE A 454 -17.42 -4.35 28.02
CA PHE A 454 -17.35 -3.53 29.24
C PHE A 454 -18.55 -2.58 29.42
N LEU A 455 -19.26 -2.26 28.34
CA LEU A 455 -20.47 -1.44 28.36
C LEU A 455 -21.76 -2.29 28.32
N ALA A 456 -21.70 -3.61 28.49
CA ALA A 456 -22.88 -4.46 28.53
C ALA A 456 -23.70 -4.23 29.82
N GLY A 457 -24.97 -3.86 29.66
CA GLY A 457 -25.99 -3.73 30.71
C GLY A 457 -26.93 -4.93 30.80
N ALA A 458 -28.07 -4.75 31.48
CA ALA A 458 -29.05 -5.81 31.67
C ALA A 458 -29.55 -6.39 30.33
N GLY A 459 -29.50 -7.72 30.19
CA GLY A 459 -29.89 -8.42 28.96
C GLY A 459 -28.94 -8.18 27.79
N GLY A 460 -27.70 -7.77 28.04
CA GLY A 460 -26.67 -7.59 27.00
C GLY A 460 -26.79 -6.28 26.21
N LYS A 461 -27.66 -5.35 26.61
CA LYS A 461 -27.83 -4.05 25.93
C LYS A 461 -26.74 -3.05 26.29
N LEU A 462 -26.41 -2.13 25.39
CA LEU A 462 -25.46 -1.05 25.67
C LEU A 462 -25.90 -0.19 26.87
N ASP A 463 -25.03 -0.08 27.87
CA ASP A 463 -25.19 0.74 29.08
C ASP A 463 -24.08 1.79 29.17
N LYS A 464 -24.40 2.99 28.66
CA LYS A 464 -23.49 4.13 28.67
C LYS A 464 -23.29 4.74 30.06
N SER A 465 -24.09 4.37 31.06
CA SER A 465 -23.92 4.88 32.43
C SER A 465 -22.61 4.40 33.07
N LYS A 466 -22.05 3.28 32.56
CA LYS A 466 -20.75 2.75 32.96
C LYS A 466 -19.56 3.58 32.48
N MET A 467 -19.77 4.55 31.59
CA MET A 467 -18.68 5.39 31.08
C MET A 467 -18.12 6.30 32.17
N VAL A 468 -16.80 6.42 32.20
CA VAL A 468 -16.05 7.26 33.15
C VAL A 468 -15.21 8.30 32.40
N LYS A 469 -14.85 9.41 33.05
CA LYS A 469 -13.98 10.42 32.43
C LYS A 469 -12.53 9.89 32.33
N PRO A 470 -11.84 10.09 31.20
CA PRO A 470 -10.45 9.66 31.05
C PRO A 470 -9.50 10.42 31.98
N THR A 471 -8.55 9.70 32.58
CA THR A 471 -7.44 10.25 33.38
C THR A 471 -6.20 10.50 32.51
N LEU A 472 -5.20 11.21 33.03
CA LEU A 472 -3.91 11.40 32.33
C LEU A 472 -3.19 10.08 32.06
N GLN A 473 -3.33 9.09 32.95
CA GLN A 473 -2.77 7.75 32.76
C GLN A 473 -3.44 7.03 31.59
N ASP A 474 -4.74 7.27 31.38
CA ASP A 474 -5.50 6.69 30.26
C ASP A 474 -5.06 7.28 28.93
N TYR A 475 -4.80 8.59 28.85
CA TYR A 475 -4.22 9.21 27.66
C TYR A 475 -2.80 8.73 27.37
N ALA A 476 -1.98 8.53 28.41
CA ALA A 476 -0.64 7.98 28.25
C ALA A 476 -0.66 6.53 27.73
N ALA A 477 -1.55 5.70 28.28
CA ALA A 477 -1.76 4.32 27.84
C ALA A 477 -2.32 4.26 26.41
N TRP A 478 -3.32 5.08 26.09
CA TRP A 478 -3.87 5.19 24.74
C TRP A 478 -2.80 5.58 23.71
N THR A 479 -1.97 6.57 24.06
CA THR A 479 -0.85 7.02 23.23
C THR A 479 0.17 5.89 23.04
N LYS A 480 0.54 5.18 24.12
CA LYS A 480 1.45 4.03 24.06
C LYS A 480 0.92 2.97 23.09
N TRP A 481 -0.32 2.52 23.26
CA TRP A 481 -0.91 1.48 22.42
C TRP A 481 -1.10 1.90 20.97
N MET A 482 -1.40 3.17 20.71
CA MET A 482 -1.44 3.73 19.36
C MET A 482 -0.07 3.63 18.65
N HIS A 483 1.03 3.87 19.37
CA HIS A 483 2.39 3.73 18.81
C HIS A 483 2.80 2.27 18.64
N ILE A 484 2.44 1.39 19.59
CA ILE A 484 2.68 -0.05 19.47
C ILE A 484 1.96 -0.61 18.24
N ALA A 485 0.67 -0.30 18.06
CA ALA A 485 -0.11 -0.75 16.90
C ALA A 485 0.49 -0.24 15.57
N GLY A 486 0.94 1.02 15.53
CA GLY A 486 1.63 1.57 14.35
C GLY A 486 2.95 0.87 14.05
N ALA A 487 3.78 0.60 15.06
CA ALA A 487 5.06 -0.09 14.90
C ALA A 487 4.89 -1.56 14.48
N LEU A 488 3.85 -2.23 15.00
CA LEU A 488 3.56 -3.62 14.64
C LEU A 488 3.17 -3.78 13.16
N LEU A 489 2.65 -2.75 12.49
CA LEU A 489 2.27 -2.85 11.08
C LEU A 489 3.48 -3.14 10.17
N GLY A 490 4.66 -2.61 10.51
CA GLY A 490 5.91 -2.89 9.80
C GLY A 490 6.62 -4.17 10.25
N LEU A 491 6.41 -4.60 11.50
CA LEU A 491 7.07 -5.79 12.07
C LEU A 491 6.28 -7.09 11.84
N ARG A 492 4.96 -6.98 11.68
CA ARG A 492 4.01 -8.08 11.54
C ARG A 492 2.99 -7.80 10.43
N PRO A 493 3.43 -7.80 9.15
CA PRO A 493 2.54 -7.60 8.01
C PRO A 493 1.46 -8.68 7.90
N ASP A 494 1.67 -9.85 8.52
CA ASP A 494 0.69 -10.91 8.66
C ASP A 494 -0.52 -10.50 9.53
N LEU A 495 -0.36 -9.54 10.46
CA LEU A 495 -1.42 -9.03 11.35
C LEU A 495 -2.13 -7.78 10.83
N LYS A 496 -2.03 -7.50 9.53
CA LYS A 496 -2.56 -6.28 8.90
C LYS A 496 -4.02 -5.98 9.29
N ASP A 497 -4.91 -6.95 9.19
CA ASP A 497 -6.35 -6.75 9.42
C ASP A 497 -6.68 -6.55 10.91
N ALA A 498 -5.94 -7.24 11.79
CA ALA A 498 -6.01 -7.08 13.24
C ALA A 498 -5.58 -5.68 13.67
N ILE A 499 -4.43 -5.22 13.16
CA ILE A 499 -3.89 -3.90 13.48
C ILE A 499 -4.83 -2.81 12.99
N PHE A 500 -5.41 -2.95 11.80
CA PHE A 500 -6.42 -2.02 11.32
C PHE A 500 -7.70 -2.04 12.16
N ALA A 501 -8.14 -3.20 12.65
CA ALA A 501 -9.30 -3.29 13.54
C ALA A 501 -9.06 -2.53 14.85
N TYR A 502 -7.89 -2.74 15.45
CA TYR A 502 -7.52 -2.09 16.70
C TYR A 502 -7.29 -0.58 16.54
N MET A 503 -6.64 -0.15 15.45
CA MET A 503 -6.49 1.28 15.16
C MET A 503 -7.84 1.97 14.90
N HIS A 504 -8.78 1.25 14.27
CA HIS A 504 -10.14 1.74 14.06
C HIS A 504 -10.89 1.90 15.39
N PHE A 505 -10.75 0.94 16.30
CA PHE A 505 -11.27 1.03 17.67
C PHE A 505 -10.79 2.30 18.40
N LEU A 506 -9.49 2.61 18.31
CA LEU A 506 -8.90 3.77 18.99
C LEU A 506 -9.22 5.12 18.34
N ARG A 507 -9.48 5.18 17.02
CA ARG A 507 -9.50 6.45 16.27
C ARG A 507 -10.81 6.78 15.57
N ALA A 508 -11.60 5.77 15.19
CA ALA A 508 -12.75 5.97 14.32
C ALA A 508 -14.01 6.44 15.05
N GLY A 509 -13.93 6.62 16.37
CA GLY A 509 -15.03 7.18 17.16
C GLY A 509 -16.30 6.34 17.13
N GLY A 510 -16.19 5.03 16.92
CA GLY A 510 -17.32 4.09 16.87
C GLY A 510 -17.97 3.96 15.48
N GLN A 511 -17.38 4.53 14.43
CA GLN A 511 -17.88 4.34 13.07
C GLN A 511 -17.80 2.87 12.66
N ALA A 512 -18.79 2.39 11.91
CA ALA A 512 -18.77 1.03 11.38
C ALA A 512 -17.59 0.82 10.42
N ARG A 513 -17.02 -0.39 10.41
CA ARG A 513 -15.86 -0.75 9.58
C ARG A 513 -16.23 -1.79 8.54
N ASN A 514 -15.90 -1.51 7.28
CA ASN A 514 -16.01 -2.49 6.21
C ASN A 514 -14.80 -3.43 6.23
N VAL A 515 -15.04 -4.69 6.59
CA VAL A 515 -14.04 -5.74 6.60
C VAL A 515 -13.94 -6.36 5.22
N ASN A 516 -12.71 -6.58 4.74
CA ASN A 516 -12.49 -7.36 3.52
C ASN A 516 -12.73 -8.86 3.78
N TYR A 517 -14.01 -9.23 3.84
CA TYR A 517 -14.45 -10.56 4.21
C TYR A 517 -14.06 -11.62 3.16
N GLU A 518 -13.88 -11.21 1.90
CA GLU A 518 -13.34 -12.10 0.87
C GLU A 518 -11.92 -12.58 1.22
N ARG A 519 -11.07 -11.73 1.80
CA ARG A 519 -9.74 -12.15 2.24
C ARG A 519 -9.80 -13.18 3.37
N PHE A 520 -10.71 -13.02 4.32
CA PHE A 520 -10.93 -14.03 5.37
C PHE A 520 -11.31 -15.37 4.75
N LEU A 521 -12.37 -15.39 3.94
CA LEU A 521 -12.88 -16.60 3.30
C LEU A 521 -11.87 -17.26 2.36
N LYS A 522 -10.93 -16.50 1.79
CA LYS A 522 -9.93 -17.01 0.84
C LYS A 522 -8.62 -17.44 1.50
N TYR A 523 -8.16 -16.76 2.55
CA TYR A 523 -6.80 -16.93 3.06
C TYR A 523 -6.73 -17.51 4.47
N ASP A 524 -7.77 -17.35 5.29
CA ASP A 524 -7.83 -18.02 6.59
C ASP A 524 -8.32 -19.47 6.42
N PRO A 525 -7.64 -20.48 7.00
CA PRO A 525 -8.09 -21.87 6.92
C PRO A 525 -9.51 -22.10 7.47
N ALA A 526 -9.90 -21.41 8.55
CA ALA A 526 -11.28 -21.47 9.04
C ALA A 526 -12.24 -20.75 8.10
N GLY A 527 -11.83 -19.60 7.55
CA GLY A 527 -12.61 -18.85 6.56
C GLY A 527 -12.93 -19.67 5.30
N LYS A 528 -11.97 -20.44 4.78
CA LYS A 528 -12.20 -21.36 3.66
C LYS A 528 -13.27 -22.40 3.99
N ARG A 529 -13.21 -22.98 5.18
CA ARG A 529 -14.23 -23.94 5.61
C ARG A 529 -15.59 -23.32 5.82
N VAL A 530 -15.67 -22.12 6.38
CA VAL A 530 -16.92 -21.37 6.49
C VAL A 530 -17.52 -21.14 5.10
N HIS A 531 -16.70 -20.73 4.13
CA HIS A 531 -17.13 -20.56 2.74
C HIS A 531 -17.68 -21.87 2.15
N ASP A 532 -16.96 -22.97 2.30
CA ASP A 532 -17.33 -24.25 1.70
C ASP A 532 -18.61 -24.80 2.36
N ALA A 533 -18.69 -24.78 3.69
CA ALA A 533 -19.86 -25.20 4.45
C ALA A 533 -21.11 -24.36 4.12
N LEU A 534 -20.97 -23.04 4.01
CA LEU A 534 -22.09 -22.17 3.65
C LEU A 534 -22.55 -22.41 2.20
N THR A 535 -21.60 -22.72 1.29
CA THR A 535 -21.91 -23.09 -0.09
C THR A 535 -22.66 -24.42 -0.16
N GLU A 536 -22.31 -25.39 0.68
CA GLU A 536 -23.08 -26.63 0.83
C GLU A 536 -24.50 -26.35 1.34
N ASP A 537 -24.63 -25.56 2.42
CA ASP A 537 -25.94 -25.22 3.00
C ASP A 537 -26.85 -24.55 1.97
N VAL A 538 -26.29 -23.66 1.13
CA VAL A 538 -27.02 -23.06 0.01
C VAL A 538 -27.48 -24.10 -1.01
N LYS A 539 -26.62 -25.05 -1.40
CA LYS A 539 -27.01 -26.11 -2.36
C LYS A 539 -28.12 -27.00 -1.80
N PHE A 540 -28.01 -27.41 -0.53
CA PHE A 540 -29.04 -28.21 0.14
C PHE A 540 -30.34 -27.42 0.30
N GLY A 541 -30.25 -26.15 0.67
CA GLY A 541 -31.41 -25.24 0.76
C GLY A 541 -32.13 -25.10 -0.58
N ILE A 542 -31.40 -24.90 -1.68
CA ILE A 542 -31.96 -24.86 -3.04
C ILE A 542 -32.66 -26.19 -3.37
N ARG A 543 -31.99 -27.33 -3.15
CA ARG A 543 -32.58 -28.65 -3.42
C ARG A 543 -33.90 -28.85 -2.66
N ASN A 544 -33.91 -28.52 -1.37
CA ASN A 544 -35.12 -28.66 -0.54
C ASN A 544 -36.23 -27.71 -1.02
N SER A 545 -35.91 -26.47 -1.40
CA SER A 545 -36.87 -25.52 -1.98
C SER A 545 -37.44 -25.99 -3.32
N LEU A 546 -36.69 -26.77 -4.11
CA LEU A 546 -37.13 -27.33 -5.38
C LEU A 546 -37.98 -28.59 -5.22
N ALA A 547 -37.80 -29.37 -4.16
CA ALA A 547 -38.53 -30.62 -3.95
C ALA A 547 -40.06 -30.45 -3.84
N GLY A 548 -40.53 -29.28 -3.37
CA GLY A 548 -41.96 -28.97 -3.19
C GLY A 548 -42.60 -28.19 -4.34
N GLY A 549 -41.91 -27.95 -5.45
CA GLY A 549 -42.38 -27.05 -6.52
C GLY A 549 -43.12 -27.76 -7.66
N ASN A 550 -44.23 -27.15 -8.11
CA ASN A 550 -44.97 -27.59 -9.30
C ASN A 550 -44.41 -26.91 -10.57
N TYR A 551 -43.41 -27.53 -11.19
CA TYR A 551 -42.73 -26.97 -12.37
C TYR A 551 -43.19 -27.60 -13.69
N LYS A 552 -43.37 -26.77 -14.73
CA LYS A 552 -43.62 -27.20 -16.11
C LYS A 552 -42.33 -27.33 -16.91
N GLN A 553 -42.22 -28.40 -17.71
CA GLN A 553 -41.05 -28.74 -18.51
C GLN A 553 -40.69 -27.64 -19.52
N GLY A 554 -39.39 -27.35 -19.63
CA GLY A 554 -38.85 -26.38 -20.60
C GLY A 554 -38.99 -24.91 -20.19
N LEU A 555 -39.70 -24.60 -19.09
CA LEU A 555 -39.82 -23.23 -18.60
C LEU A 555 -38.62 -22.82 -17.74
N LYS A 556 -38.28 -21.53 -17.84
CA LYS A 556 -37.25 -20.88 -17.03
C LYS A 556 -37.86 -20.34 -15.74
N TYR A 557 -37.19 -20.62 -14.62
CA TYR A 557 -37.56 -20.12 -13.30
C TYR A 557 -36.43 -19.29 -12.72
N SER A 558 -36.81 -18.28 -11.92
CA SER A 558 -35.90 -17.48 -11.12
C SER A 558 -36.43 -17.45 -9.69
N MET A 559 -35.58 -17.80 -8.74
CA MET A 559 -35.93 -17.89 -7.33
C MET A 559 -34.87 -17.20 -6.49
N SER A 560 -35.25 -16.83 -5.27
CA SER A 560 -34.37 -16.19 -4.32
C SER A 560 -34.75 -16.55 -2.90
N GLY A 561 -33.78 -16.58 -2.01
CA GLY A 561 -33.96 -16.81 -0.58
C GLY A 561 -32.72 -16.42 0.20
N SER A 562 -32.72 -16.65 1.50
CA SER A 562 -31.56 -16.43 2.37
C SER A 562 -31.31 -17.67 3.23
N THR A 563 -30.06 -17.92 3.60
CA THR A 563 -29.75 -18.88 4.66
C THR A 563 -30.20 -18.33 6.01
N ALA A 564 -30.35 -19.21 7.00
CA ALA A 564 -30.39 -18.78 8.39
C ALA A 564 -29.08 -18.07 8.77
N THR A 565 -29.14 -17.23 9.80
CA THR A 565 -27.94 -16.62 10.38
C THR A 565 -27.10 -17.70 11.04
N ILE A 566 -25.85 -17.81 10.63
CA ILE A 566 -24.86 -18.69 11.23
C ILE A 566 -23.96 -17.90 12.18
N TYR A 567 -23.41 -18.59 13.18
CA TYR A 567 -22.44 -18.03 14.10
C TYR A 567 -21.09 -18.71 13.89
N VAL A 568 -20.16 -18.00 13.26
CA VAL A 568 -18.78 -18.43 13.04
C VAL A 568 -18.02 -18.38 14.36
N GLY A 569 -17.38 -19.49 14.73
CA GLY A 569 -16.82 -19.71 16.07
C GLY A 569 -17.65 -20.63 16.95
N ARG A 570 -18.78 -21.17 16.46
CA ARG A 570 -19.61 -22.14 17.18
C ARG A 570 -19.64 -23.48 16.46
N GLY A 571 -18.95 -24.46 17.04
CA GLY A 571 -18.92 -25.85 16.55
C GLY A 571 -17.94 -26.09 15.39
N ALA A 572 -17.81 -27.36 15.00
CA ALA A 572 -16.79 -27.79 14.05
C ALA A 572 -17.08 -27.40 12.58
N ARG A 573 -18.36 -27.16 12.22
CA ARG A 573 -18.76 -26.80 10.85
C ARG A 573 -18.43 -25.35 10.51
N TYR A 574 -18.58 -24.45 11.48
CA TYR A 574 -18.28 -23.02 11.37
C TYR A 574 -17.23 -22.62 12.41
N PRO A 575 -15.98 -23.07 12.23
CA PRO A 575 -14.92 -22.88 13.21
C PRO A 575 -14.56 -21.40 13.36
N GLU A 576 -13.98 -21.06 14.51
CA GLU A 576 -13.43 -19.74 14.79
C GLU A 576 -12.26 -19.43 13.84
N PRO A 577 -12.00 -18.14 13.49
CA PRO A 577 -10.82 -17.77 12.73
C PRO A 577 -9.54 -18.45 13.24
N ALA A 578 -8.75 -18.97 12.32
CA ALA A 578 -7.62 -19.81 12.68
C ALA A 578 -6.31 -19.04 12.90
N THR A 579 -6.17 -17.93 12.18
CA THR A 579 -4.97 -17.09 12.27
C THR A 579 -5.16 -15.98 13.29
N GLU A 580 -4.07 -15.62 13.98
CA GLU A 580 -4.05 -14.49 14.92
C GLU A 580 -4.62 -13.19 14.29
N ASN A 581 -4.30 -12.96 13.01
CA ASN A 581 -4.81 -11.81 12.26
C ASN A 581 -6.34 -11.77 12.24
N TRP A 582 -7.00 -12.87 11.88
CA TRP A 582 -8.46 -12.88 11.75
C TRP A 582 -9.17 -13.07 13.09
N GLN A 583 -8.56 -13.75 14.05
CA GLN A 583 -9.05 -13.81 15.44
C GLN A 583 -9.17 -12.40 16.02
N LYS A 584 -8.14 -11.57 15.86
CA LYS A 584 -8.13 -10.21 16.37
C LYS A 584 -8.85 -9.19 15.48
N ALA A 585 -9.05 -9.48 14.20
CA ALA A 585 -9.70 -8.54 13.28
C ALA A 585 -11.23 -8.60 13.35
N ILE A 586 -11.79 -9.80 13.53
CA ILE A 586 -13.23 -10.06 13.49
C ILE A 586 -13.71 -11.05 14.56
N GLY A 587 -12.83 -11.90 15.10
CA GLY A 587 -13.21 -12.89 16.11
C GLY A 587 -14.37 -13.81 15.69
N LYS A 588 -15.15 -14.22 16.69
CA LYS A 588 -16.42 -14.92 16.48
C LYS A 588 -17.46 -13.93 15.97
N HIS A 589 -18.20 -14.31 14.94
CA HIS A 589 -19.08 -13.35 14.25
C HIS A 589 -20.28 -14.02 13.61
N GLN A 590 -21.28 -13.21 13.27
CA GLN A 590 -22.47 -13.68 12.57
C GLN A 590 -22.33 -13.52 11.07
N ALA A 591 -22.78 -14.52 10.31
CA ALA A 591 -22.78 -14.49 8.86
C ALA A 591 -24.06 -15.11 8.28
N TRP A 592 -24.43 -14.72 7.06
CA TRP A 592 -25.56 -15.30 6.33
C TRP A 592 -25.37 -15.09 4.82
N ALA A 593 -26.07 -15.84 3.99
CA ALA A 593 -26.03 -15.68 2.55
C ALA A 593 -27.41 -15.37 1.97
N ASP A 594 -27.49 -14.30 1.17
CA ASP A 594 -28.61 -14.10 0.25
C ASP A 594 -28.30 -14.82 -1.06
N VAL A 595 -29.31 -15.49 -1.61
CA VAL A 595 -29.15 -16.37 -2.75
C VAL A 595 -30.17 -15.99 -3.81
N SER A 596 -29.72 -15.90 -5.05
CA SER A 596 -30.59 -15.86 -6.22
C SER A 596 -30.13 -16.91 -7.22
N TYR A 597 -31.06 -17.66 -7.79
CA TYR A 597 -30.72 -18.73 -8.72
C TYR A 597 -31.75 -18.87 -9.82
N ASN A 598 -31.27 -19.34 -10.96
CA ASN A 598 -32.10 -19.58 -12.13
C ASN A 598 -31.81 -20.94 -12.74
N PHE A 599 -32.85 -21.54 -13.31
CA PHE A 599 -32.79 -22.85 -13.95
C PHE A 599 -33.87 -22.99 -15.02
N ILE A 600 -33.67 -23.92 -15.95
CA ILE A 600 -34.69 -24.36 -16.90
C ILE A 600 -35.12 -25.76 -16.47
N TYR A 601 -36.38 -25.95 -16.12
CA TYR A 601 -36.84 -27.21 -15.54
C TYR A 601 -36.83 -28.34 -16.57
N LYS A 602 -36.14 -29.43 -16.23
CA LYS A 602 -36.17 -30.71 -16.95
C LYS A 602 -36.69 -31.78 -16.00
N LYS A 603 -37.71 -32.53 -16.43
CA LYS A 603 -38.35 -33.58 -15.62
C LYS A 603 -37.38 -34.72 -15.25
N SER A 604 -36.38 -34.97 -16.09
CA SER A 604 -35.31 -35.94 -15.85
C SER A 604 -33.98 -35.43 -16.39
N GLY A 605 -32.89 -35.90 -15.77
CA GLY A 605 -31.52 -35.58 -16.18
C GLY A 605 -30.96 -34.30 -15.55
N PRO A 606 -29.66 -34.06 -15.70
CA PRO A 606 -28.97 -32.97 -15.02
C PRO A 606 -29.46 -31.60 -15.51
N THR A 607 -30.00 -30.83 -14.58
CA THR A 607 -30.39 -29.44 -14.79
C THR A 607 -29.37 -28.52 -14.18
N LEU A 608 -28.81 -27.62 -15.00
CA LEU A 608 -27.87 -26.60 -14.55
C LEU A 608 -28.61 -25.54 -13.72
N ILE A 609 -28.14 -25.32 -12.50
CA ILE A 609 -28.57 -24.25 -11.61
C ILE A 609 -27.45 -23.21 -11.59
N ASN A 610 -27.73 -22.00 -12.06
CA ASN A 610 -26.82 -20.87 -11.94
C ASN A 610 -27.20 -20.06 -10.71
N THR A 611 -26.30 -19.96 -9.75
CA THR A 611 -26.56 -19.41 -8.43
C THR A 611 -25.62 -18.25 -8.14
N SER A 612 -26.17 -17.09 -7.79
CA SER A 612 -25.45 -15.96 -7.20
C SER A 612 -25.67 -15.99 -5.69
N ILE A 613 -24.57 -16.14 -4.95
CA ILE A 613 -24.51 -16.17 -3.48
C ILE A 613 -23.87 -14.86 -3.00
N HIS A 614 -24.58 -14.10 -2.17
CA HIS A 614 -24.09 -12.89 -1.51
C HIS A 614 -23.94 -13.17 -0.02
N ILE A 615 -22.73 -13.56 0.39
CA ILE A 615 -22.38 -13.81 1.78
C ILE A 615 -22.16 -12.47 2.46
N LYS A 616 -22.78 -12.28 3.62
CA LYS A 616 -22.71 -11.08 4.46
C LYS A 616 -22.28 -11.49 5.87
N MET A 617 -21.60 -10.59 6.55
CA MET A 617 -21.23 -10.74 7.96
C MET A 617 -21.47 -9.45 8.72
N LYS A 618 -21.78 -9.62 10.00
CA LYS A 618 -21.77 -8.55 10.99
C LYS A 618 -21.22 -9.04 12.32
N ASP A 619 -20.55 -8.14 12.99
CA ASP A 619 -19.91 -8.35 14.26
C ASP A 619 -19.84 -7.03 15.04
N MET A 620 -19.84 -7.10 16.37
CA MET A 620 -19.56 -5.96 17.22
C MET A 620 -18.13 -6.10 17.72
N TYR A 621 -17.24 -5.26 17.19
CA TYR A 621 -15.88 -5.21 17.68
C TYR A 621 -15.86 -4.53 19.05
N ASN A 622 -15.59 -5.31 20.09
CA ASN A 622 -15.48 -4.86 21.48
C ASN A 622 -14.44 -5.69 22.23
N PHE A 623 -14.22 -5.36 23.51
CA PHE A 623 -13.42 -6.14 24.43
C PHE A 623 -14.29 -6.73 25.54
N ASN A 624 -14.06 -7.98 25.93
CA ASN A 624 -14.90 -8.67 26.91
C ASN A 624 -14.24 -8.74 28.29
N PRO A 625 -14.95 -8.38 29.39
CA PRO A 625 -14.38 -8.43 30.74
C PRO A 625 -13.97 -9.84 31.15
N GLY A 626 -12.77 -9.99 31.69
CA GLY A 626 -12.24 -11.28 32.15
C GLY A 626 -11.75 -12.23 31.04
N ASP A 627 -11.92 -11.84 29.78
CA ASP A 627 -11.28 -12.52 28.66
C ASP A 627 -9.82 -12.05 28.50
N ALA A 628 -9.01 -12.91 27.91
CA ALA A 628 -7.64 -12.60 27.58
C ALA A 628 -7.34 -13.08 26.17
N ASP A 629 -6.40 -12.39 25.52
CA ASP A 629 -5.95 -12.76 24.21
C ASP A 629 -5.44 -14.21 24.18
N ILE A 630 -6.03 -15.05 23.33
CA ILE A 630 -5.79 -16.50 23.29
C ILE A 630 -4.31 -16.82 23.00
N ALA A 631 -3.61 -15.96 22.24
CA ALA A 631 -2.22 -16.17 21.84
C ALA A 631 -1.19 -15.56 22.80
N THR A 632 -1.57 -14.58 23.63
CA THR A 632 -0.63 -13.78 24.44
C THR A 632 -0.98 -13.66 25.91
N SER A 633 -2.17 -14.12 26.31
CA SER A 633 -2.72 -13.98 27.66
C SER A 633 -2.76 -12.53 28.16
N THR A 634 -2.75 -11.55 27.26
CA THR A 634 -2.93 -10.14 27.63
C THR A 634 -4.39 -9.95 28.04
N PRO A 635 -4.69 -9.49 29.27
CA PRO A 635 -6.06 -9.28 29.70
C PRO A 635 -6.74 -8.19 28.88
N ASP A 636 -7.96 -8.44 28.44
CA ASP A 636 -8.76 -7.47 27.70
C ASP A 636 -9.08 -6.23 28.56
N ASP A 637 -8.98 -6.32 29.88
CA ASP A 637 -9.16 -5.23 30.85
C ASP A 637 -8.27 -3.99 30.57
N VAL A 638 -7.08 -4.19 29.97
CA VAL A 638 -6.17 -3.08 29.62
C VAL A 638 -6.76 -2.24 28.48
N ASN A 639 -7.41 -2.88 27.50
CA ASN A 639 -7.99 -2.24 26.33
C ASN A 639 -9.46 -1.84 26.55
N GLY A 640 -10.21 -2.63 27.32
CA GLY A 640 -11.59 -2.36 27.73
C GLY A 640 -11.73 -1.09 28.54
N ARG A 641 -10.68 -0.67 29.26
CA ARG A 641 -10.62 0.65 29.89
C ARG A 641 -10.75 1.81 28.88
N PHE A 642 -10.34 1.63 27.63
CA PHE A 642 -10.56 2.63 26.59
C PHE A 642 -12.04 2.76 26.20
N GLU A 643 -12.82 1.69 26.28
CA GLU A 643 -14.29 1.72 26.07
C GLU A 643 -14.98 2.49 27.17
N LEU A 644 -14.66 2.17 28.43
CA LEU A 644 -15.20 2.86 29.60
C LEU A 644 -14.88 4.35 29.58
N THR A 645 -13.69 4.73 29.13
CA THR A 645 -13.28 6.15 29.05
C THR A 645 -13.71 6.87 27.78
N GLY A 646 -14.18 6.12 26.76
CA GLY A 646 -14.52 6.63 25.44
C GLY A 646 -13.32 7.02 24.55
N LEU A 647 -12.09 6.69 24.98
CA LEU A 647 -10.85 6.85 24.20
C LEU A 647 -10.72 5.78 23.10
N GLY A 648 -11.38 4.65 23.28
CA GLY A 648 -11.67 3.64 22.27
C GLY A 648 -13.17 3.41 22.27
N LYS A 649 -13.73 3.05 21.12
CA LYS A 649 -15.18 2.82 21.01
C LYS A 649 -15.46 1.56 20.23
N GLU A 650 -16.30 0.71 20.80
CA GLU A 650 -16.90 -0.42 20.11
C GLU A 650 -17.55 0.03 18.79
N TYR A 651 -17.53 -0.85 17.79
CA TYR A 651 -18.10 -0.53 16.49
C TYR A 651 -18.55 -1.78 15.72
N ILE A 652 -19.48 -1.57 14.80
CA ILE A 652 -19.94 -2.63 13.91
C ILE A 652 -18.89 -2.92 12.85
N ASN A 653 -18.34 -4.14 12.87
CA ASN A 653 -17.74 -4.76 11.71
C ASN A 653 -18.85 -5.24 10.78
N TYR A 654 -18.72 -4.94 9.48
CA TYR A 654 -19.57 -5.53 8.45
C TYR A 654 -18.73 -5.87 7.23
N GLY A 655 -19.14 -6.87 6.48
CA GLY A 655 -18.44 -7.29 5.28
C GLY A 655 -19.35 -8.11 4.38
N SER A 656 -19.02 -8.17 3.10
CA SER A 656 -19.76 -9.04 2.19
C SER A 656 -18.94 -9.47 0.99
N VAL A 657 -19.30 -10.61 0.42
CA VAL A 657 -18.71 -11.12 -0.83
C VAL A 657 -19.82 -11.70 -1.72
N LYS A 658 -19.74 -11.42 -3.01
CA LYS A 658 -20.62 -12.03 -4.02
C LYS A 658 -19.86 -13.09 -4.80
N LYS A 659 -20.46 -14.26 -4.97
CA LYS A 659 -19.90 -15.38 -5.73
C LYS A 659 -20.96 -16.00 -6.62
N ASN A 660 -20.54 -16.41 -7.81
CA ASN A 660 -21.39 -17.18 -8.71
C ASN A 660 -20.91 -18.64 -8.69
N VAL A 661 -21.85 -19.56 -8.46
CA VAL A 661 -21.62 -20.99 -8.43
C VAL A 661 -22.60 -21.64 -9.39
N ALA A 662 -22.12 -22.60 -10.17
CA ALA A 662 -22.96 -23.43 -11.02
C ALA A 662 -22.85 -24.89 -10.59
N PHE A 663 -23.97 -25.56 -10.45
CA PHE A 663 -24.04 -26.98 -10.14
C PHE A 663 -25.24 -27.61 -10.82
N THR A 664 -25.26 -28.94 -10.93
CA THR A 664 -26.37 -29.67 -11.55
C THR A 664 -27.20 -30.38 -10.50
N ILE A 665 -28.52 -30.31 -10.66
CA ILE A 665 -29.49 -31.13 -9.93
C ILE A 665 -30.20 -32.05 -10.93
N ASP A 666 -30.28 -33.33 -10.63
CA ASP A 666 -31.24 -34.22 -11.28
C ASP A 666 -32.56 -34.15 -10.50
N PHE A 667 -33.62 -33.62 -11.11
CA PHE A 667 -34.92 -33.43 -10.44
C PHE A 667 -35.65 -34.75 -10.12
N ALA A 668 -35.27 -35.85 -10.77
CA ALA A 668 -35.86 -37.17 -10.47
C ALA A 668 -35.29 -37.76 -9.17
N SER A 669 -33.99 -37.62 -8.95
CA SER A 669 -33.29 -38.15 -7.77
C SER A 669 -32.98 -37.09 -6.69
N LEU A 670 -33.16 -35.81 -7.02
CA LEU A 670 -32.67 -34.64 -6.27
C LEU A 670 -31.18 -34.71 -5.92
N SER A 671 -30.40 -35.47 -6.70
CA SER A 671 -28.95 -35.58 -6.51
C SER A 671 -28.25 -34.31 -6.98
N ILE A 672 -27.30 -33.81 -6.17
CA ILE A 672 -26.51 -32.61 -6.47
C ILE A 672 -25.11 -33.05 -6.91
N THR A 673 -24.68 -32.60 -8.08
CA THR A 673 -23.28 -32.74 -8.52
C THR A 673 -22.70 -31.36 -8.81
N GLN A 674 -21.59 -31.01 -8.16
CA GLN A 674 -20.88 -29.78 -8.49
C GLN A 674 -20.04 -30.00 -9.74
N LYS A 675 -20.18 -29.11 -10.72
CA LYS A 675 -19.27 -29.12 -11.87
C LYS A 675 -17.91 -28.61 -11.39
N SER A 676 -16.92 -29.49 -11.32
CA SER A 676 -15.51 -29.07 -11.15
C SER A 676 -15.18 -28.08 -12.27
N ALA A 677 -14.64 -26.93 -11.92
CA ALA A 677 -14.12 -25.96 -12.88
C ALA A 677 -12.82 -26.50 -13.49
N ALA A 678 -12.94 -27.44 -14.43
CA ALA A 678 -11.87 -27.73 -15.37
C ALA A 678 -11.90 -26.64 -16.46
N GLY A 679 -10.87 -25.78 -16.48
CA GLY A 679 -10.62 -24.83 -17.56
C GLY A 679 -10.44 -23.39 -17.06
N SER A 680 -9.21 -22.91 -17.23
CA SER A 680 -8.77 -21.53 -17.11
C SER A 680 -9.87 -20.52 -17.46
N ALA A 681 -10.29 -19.72 -16.47
CA ALA A 681 -11.01 -18.51 -16.75
C ALA A 681 -10.09 -17.61 -17.58
N LYS A 682 -10.35 -17.53 -18.89
CA LYS A 682 -9.82 -16.48 -19.75
C LYS A 682 -10.19 -15.16 -19.09
N LEU A 683 -9.17 -14.43 -18.64
CA LEU A 683 -9.28 -13.17 -17.94
C LEU A 683 -10.00 -12.17 -18.86
N LEU A 684 -11.30 -11.98 -18.69
CA LEU A 684 -11.98 -10.78 -19.18
C LEU A 684 -11.69 -9.70 -18.15
N LEU A 685 -10.72 -8.86 -18.50
CA LEU A 685 -10.36 -7.64 -17.78
C LEU A 685 -11.62 -6.79 -17.51
N PRO A 686 -11.88 -6.36 -16.27
CA PRO A 686 -12.81 -5.26 -16.04
C PRO A 686 -12.15 -3.94 -16.47
N ASN A 687 -12.88 -3.21 -17.31
CA ASN A 687 -12.59 -1.87 -17.80
C ASN A 687 -12.45 -0.88 -16.62
N PRO A 688 -11.36 -0.11 -16.51
CA PRO A 688 -11.16 0.82 -15.41
C PRO A 688 -12.01 2.09 -15.63
N ARG A 689 -13.03 2.27 -14.78
CA ARG A 689 -13.59 3.58 -14.43
C ARG A 689 -13.75 3.67 -12.93
#